data_AF-A0A7I7U9C1-F1
#
_entry.id   AF-A0A7I7U9C1-F1
#
_cell.length_a   1.000
_cell.length_b   1.000
_cell.length_c   1.000
_cell.angle_alpha   90.00
_cell.angle_beta   90.00
_cell.angle_gamma   90.00
#
_symmetry.space_group_name_H-M   'P 1'
#
loop_
_entity.id
_entity.type
_entity.pdbx_description
1 polymer ?
#
loop_
_entity_poly.entity_id
_entity_poly.type
_entity_poly.pdbx_seq_one_letter_code
_entity_poly.pdbx_strand_id
1 'polypeptide(L)'
;MSTQNPTSYQAELQSEREYVDGLYARLDTERTRVKKRYAEALRGDVDTQNGATLLARDAEVRAIAAQMDRLNVADSGLCFGRLDTVDGERLYIGRIGLLDSANEHESLLLDWRAPAARAFYVATGAHPEGMRRRRQFHSLGRRLLDFTDEVFGRPLDGDAGAQPDGSDVALLAAVNAPRGDGMRDIVATIQAEQDAIIRLDHPGVLVIEGGPGTGKTVVALHRVAYLLYTQRKRMESHGVLVVGPNTAFLRHIGRVLPSLGETNVVFMTTGDLVPGLHVSAEDHPDAARAKGSLAILDVLAAAVADRQRVPDEPLPIDLSDVSIAVTADIAEWAVQEARATEQPHNDARTTFVDVLTWALTERAIAKIGRGWLTRNDKAAWEHLRADLIDELEDNAAFKAALDRLWPALTPETLLAELYSSHERLKAAAADPALYREDGAAWTLSDIPLLDELVDLLGRDRTGEEAAEQQRREEAAYAAGVLDLMIGREDIMDDEDQLMAQDVIAAEDLAERFLERDNRELAERAAADRDWTYGHVVVDEAQELSEMDWRVLMRRCPSRSFTMVGDLSQRRSPAGATSWDAVLEPYVPGRWVYRTLTVNYRTPAEIMDVAAAVLAEFAPAVTPPESVRSTGVAPWARQVGDDELASAIDDFVREEQTRDGTHVVIGPAGVPGTVAPTETKGLEFDAVLVVYPDRILAEGSRGAADLYVALTRATQRLGVLHRDPLPPSLSGLRRV
;
A
#
# COMPACT_ATOMS: atom_id res chain seq x y z
N MET A 1 -17.57 30.48 36.15
CA MET A 1 -18.09 30.02 34.84
C MET A 1 -17.69 31.06 33.82
N SER A 2 -16.47 30.93 33.27
CA SER A 2 -15.97 31.83 32.23
C SER A 2 -16.34 31.23 30.89
N THR A 3 -17.35 31.80 30.24
CA THR A 3 -17.69 31.52 28.84
C THR A 3 -16.57 32.06 27.98
N GLN A 4 -15.66 31.18 27.54
CA GLN A 4 -14.73 31.47 26.46
C GLN A 4 -15.56 31.74 25.19
N ASN A 5 -15.37 32.91 24.58
CA ASN A 5 -15.91 33.19 23.26
C ASN A 5 -15.37 32.12 22.28
N PRO A 6 -16.22 31.47 21.47
CA PRO A 6 -15.72 30.53 20.47
C PRO A 6 -14.77 31.28 19.53
N THR A 7 -13.61 30.68 19.26
CA THR A 7 -12.70 31.16 18.21
C THR A 7 -13.46 31.19 16.88
N SER A 8 -13.07 32.06 15.95
CA SER A 8 -13.71 32.14 14.61
C SER A 8 -13.69 30.79 13.88
N TYR A 9 -12.73 29.91 14.19
CA TYR A 9 -12.71 28.52 13.74
C TYR A 9 -13.86 27.67 14.30
N GLN A 10 -14.12 27.72 15.60
CA GLN A 10 -15.21 26.95 16.21
C GLN A 10 -16.59 27.38 15.71
N ALA A 11 -16.77 28.69 15.45
CA ALA A 11 -18.01 29.22 14.87
C ALA A 11 -18.21 28.69 13.43
N GLU A 12 -17.17 28.72 12.61
CA GLU A 12 -17.20 28.15 11.25
C GLU A 12 -17.46 26.63 11.30
N LEU A 13 -16.72 25.88 12.12
CA LEU A 13 -16.88 24.43 12.25
C LEU A 13 -18.30 24.05 12.67
N GLN A 14 -18.92 24.82 13.56
CA GLN A 14 -20.31 24.60 13.95
C GLN A 14 -21.27 24.87 12.79
N SER A 15 -21.06 25.94 12.02
CA SER A 15 -21.85 26.21 10.81
C SER A 15 -21.72 25.10 9.76
N GLU A 16 -20.52 24.55 9.58
CA GLU A 16 -20.30 23.43 8.63
C GLU A 16 -20.97 22.15 9.12
N ARG A 17 -20.91 21.86 10.43
CA ARG A 17 -21.60 20.72 11.03
C ARG A 17 -23.10 20.79 10.79
N GLU A 18 -23.70 21.96 11.03
CA GLU A 18 -25.13 22.17 10.81
C GLU A 18 -25.53 21.99 9.34
N TYR A 19 -24.69 22.44 8.41
CA TYR A 19 -24.92 22.25 6.97
C TYR A 19 -24.82 20.76 6.59
N VAL A 20 -23.77 20.07 7.01
CA VAL A 20 -23.56 18.63 6.73
C VAL A 20 -24.65 17.76 7.35
N ASP A 21 -25.09 18.07 8.58
CA ASP A 21 -26.23 17.40 9.23
C ASP A 21 -27.52 17.56 8.41
N GLY A 22 -27.74 18.76 7.83
CA GLY A 22 -28.83 19.02 6.89
C GLY A 22 -28.75 18.16 5.63
N LEU A 23 -27.55 17.98 5.06
CA LEU A 23 -27.33 17.09 3.91
C LEU A 23 -27.64 15.62 4.26
N TYR A 24 -27.25 15.16 5.45
CA TYR A 24 -27.57 13.80 5.92
C TYR A 24 -29.06 13.59 6.15
N ALA A 25 -29.77 14.57 6.74
CA ALA A 25 -31.21 14.50 6.88
C ALA A 25 -31.92 14.38 5.50
N ARG A 26 -31.38 15.08 4.49
CA ARG A 26 -31.88 14.99 3.12
C ARG A 26 -31.59 13.62 2.48
N LEU A 27 -30.39 13.09 2.67
CA LEU A 27 -30.01 11.74 2.24
C LEU A 27 -30.93 10.67 2.85
N ASP A 28 -31.22 10.76 4.15
CA ASP A 28 -32.10 9.82 4.84
C ASP A 28 -33.55 9.90 4.35
N THR A 29 -34.02 11.11 4.03
CA THR A 29 -35.33 11.33 3.40
C THR A 29 -35.39 10.64 2.03
N GLU A 30 -34.35 10.81 1.23
CA GLU A 30 -34.24 10.18 -0.09
C GLU A 30 -34.13 8.66 -0.01
N ARG A 31 -33.32 8.12 0.92
CA ARG A 31 -33.25 6.68 1.19
C ARG A 31 -34.61 6.11 1.57
N THR A 32 -35.34 6.79 2.45
CA THR A 32 -36.68 6.37 2.85
C THR A 32 -37.63 6.35 1.66
N ARG A 33 -37.56 7.37 0.79
CA ARG A 33 -38.35 7.45 -0.45
C ARG A 33 -38.02 6.31 -1.42
N VAL A 34 -36.74 6.05 -1.67
CA VAL A 34 -36.26 4.98 -2.56
C VAL A 34 -36.62 3.60 -2.00
N LYS A 35 -36.44 3.37 -0.70
CA LYS A 35 -36.82 2.12 -0.02
C LYS A 35 -38.33 1.86 -0.10
N LYS A 36 -39.16 2.89 0.03
CA LYS A 36 -40.61 2.77 -0.16
C LYS A 36 -40.95 2.38 -1.61
N ARG A 37 -40.36 3.07 -2.59
CA ARG A 37 -40.53 2.74 -4.02
C ARG A 37 -40.06 1.33 -4.35
N TYR A 38 -38.95 0.88 -3.75
CA TYR A 38 -38.45 -0.49 -3.90
C TYR A 38 -39.46 -1.52 -3.41
N ALA A 39 -40.02 -1.31 -2.21
CA ALA A 39 -41.04 -2.19 -1.65
C ALA A 39 -42.36 -2.17 -2.45
N GLU A 40 -42.71 -1.04 -3.08
CA GLU A 40 -43.85 -0.93 -3.99
C GLU A 40 -43.59 -1.66 -5.31
N ALA A 41 -42.40 -1.50 -5.91
CA ALA A 41 -42.01 -2.18 -7.14
C ALA A 41 -41.95 -3.72 -6.96
N LEU A 42 -41.48 -4.20 -5.81
CA LEU A 42 -41.51 -5.63 -5.47
C LEU A 42 -42.93 -6.20 -5.36
N ARG A 43 -43.90 -5.36 -4.97
CA ARG A 43 -45.33 -5.71 -4.88
C ARG A 43 -46.11 -5.34 -6.15
N GLY A 44 -45.43 -4.87 -7.21
CA GLY A 44 -46.08 -4.52 -8.46
C GLY A 44 -46.79 -5.72 -9.07
N ASP A 45 -47.98 -5.49 -9.61
CA ASP A 45 -48.77 -6.53 -10.26
C ASP A 45 -47.98 -7.12 -11.43
N VAL A 46 -47.91 -8.44 -11.46
CA VAL A 46 -47.30 -9.20 -12.54
C VAL A 46 -48.42 -9.96 -13.24
N ASP A 47 -48.51 -9.76 -14.55
CA ASP A 47 -49.35 -10.62 -15.38
C ASP A 47 -48.54 -11.86 -15.76
N THR A 48 -48.89 -13.00 -15.17
CA THR A 48 -48.21 -14.28 -15.42
C THR A 48 -48.38 -14.76 -16.86
N GLN A 49 -49.35 -14.23 -17.60
CA GLN A 49 -49.56 -14.54 -19.03
C GLN A 49 -48.75 -13.62 -19.95
N ASN A 50 -48.14 -12.56 -19.42
CA ASN A 50 -47.33 -11.60 -20.18
C ASN A 50 -45.95 -11.39 -19.54
N GLY A 51 -44.98 -12.19 -19.98
CA GLY A 51 -43.59 -12.13 -19.50
C GLY A 51 -42.90 -10.76 -19.64
N ALA A 52 -43.41 -9.85 -20.47
CA ALA A 52 -42.90 -8.48 -20.54
C ALA A 52 -43.12 -7.70 -19.22
N THR A 53 -44.19 -8.01 -18.46
CA THR A 53 -44.47 -7.37 -17.18
C THR A 53 -43.48 -7.81 -16.09
N LEU A 54 -43.10 -9.08 -16.08
CA LEU A 54 -42.02 -9.62 -15.23
C LEU A 54 -40.69 -8.91 -15.50
N LEU A 55 -40.30 -8.82 -16.77
CA LEU A 55 -39.04 -8.17 -17.17
C LEU A 55 -39.04 -6.68 -16.79
N ALA A 56 -40.16 -5.98 -17.03
CA ALA A 56 -40.29 -4.57 -16.68
C ALA A 56 -40.19 -4.33 -15.17
N ARG A 57 -40.88 -5.15 -14.35
CA ARG A 57 -40.78 -5.11 -12.90
C ARG A 57 -39.35 -5.37 -12.43
N ASP A 58 -38.71 -6.43 -12.93
CA ASP A 58 -37.35 -6.78 -12.53
C ASP A 58 -36.34 -5.69 -12.93
N ALA A 59 -36.51 -5.06 -14.11
CA ALA A 59 -35.70 -3.93 -14.52
C ALA A 59 -35.89 -2.72 -13.59
N GLU A 60 -37.12 -2.40 -13.19
CA GLU A 60 -37.42 -1.34 -12.22
C GLU A 60 -36.83 -1.65 -10.84
N VAL A 61 -37.03 -2.87 -10.34
CA VAL A 61 -36.48 -3.33 -9.05
C VAL A 61 -34.96 -3.23 -9.04
N ARG A 62 -34.27 -3.68 -10.11
CA ARG A 62 -32.82 -3.55 -10.25
C ARG A 62 -32.36 -2.09 -10.31
N ALA A 63 -33.07 -1.24 -11.05
CA ALA A 63 -32.74 0.18 -11.14
C ALA A 63 -32.88 0.89 -9.78
N ILE A 64 -33.94 0.59 -9.03
CA ILE A 64 -34.17 1.14 -7.69
C ILE A 64 -33.17 0.55 -6.68
N ALA A 65 -32.85 -0.75 -6.76
CA ALA A 65 -31.83 -1.38 -5.93
C ALA A 65 -30.46 -0.71 -6.14
N ALA A 66 -30.03 -0.52 -7.39
CA ALA A 66 -28.79 0.18 -7.71
C ALA A 66 -28.79 1.64 -7.21
N GLN A 67 -29.94 2.32 -7.25
CA GLN A 67 -30.08 3.65 -6.66
C GLN A 67 -29.96 3.61 -5.12
N MET A 68 -30.54 2.60 -4.47
CA MET A 68 -30.46 2.41 -3.02
C MET A 68 -29.02 2.13 -2.58
N ASP A 69 -28.30 1.25 -3.29
CA ASP A 69 -26.90 0.95 -3.02
C ASP A 69 -26.03 2.20 -3.15
N ARG A 70 -26.25 3.01 -4.20
CA ARG A 70 -25.56 4.30 -4.38
C ARG A 70 -25.79 5.26 -3.20
N LEU A 71 -27.01 5.32 -2.68
CA LEU A 71 -27.31 6.15 -1.51
C LEU A 71 -26.69 5.56 -0.23
N ASN A 72 -26.57 4.24 -0.10
CA ASN A 72 -25.97 3.58 1.06
C ASN A 72 -24.46 3.79 1.13
N VAL A 73 -23.75 3.75 0.00
CA VAL A 73 -22.28 4.04 -0.07
C VAL A 73 -21.94 5.46 0.40
N ALA A 74 -22.90 6.39 0.34
CA ALA A 74 -22.73 7.76 0.80
C ALA A 74 -22.99 7.98 2.31
N ASP A 75 -23.12 6.91 3.12
CA ASP A 75 -23.39 7.06 4.56
C ASP A 75 -22.20 7.64 5.33
N SER A 76 -20.98 7.30 4.93
CA SER A 76 -19.74 7.80 5.51
C SER A 76 -19.10 8.80 4.55
N GLY A 77 -18.77 9.99 5.07
CA GLY A 77 -18.08 11.02 4.28
C GLY A 77 -18.90 11.55 3.10
N LEU A 78 -20.17 11.91 3.33
CA LEU A 78 -21.09 12.42 2.29
C LEU A 78 -20.53 13.67 1.61
N CYS A 79 -20.13 14.66 2.39
CA CYS A 79 -19.49 15.90 1.95
C CYS A 79 -18.07 15.93 2.50
N PHE A 80 -17.09 16.05 1.60
CA PHE A 80 -15.67 16.04 1.97
C PHE A 80 -14.97 17.36 1.68
N GLY A 81 -15.66 18.34 1.10
CA GLY A 81 -15.09 19.67 0.96
C GLY A 81 -16.03 20.70 0.38
N ARG A 82 -15.50 21.93 0.29
CA ARG A 82 -16.16 23.11 -0.25
C ARG A 82 -15.19 23.91 -1.11
N LEU A 83 -15.70 24.51 -2.17
CA LEU A 83 -15.02 25.57 -2.92
C LEU A 83 -15.73 26.90 -2.67
N ASP A 84 -14.95 27.94 -2.45
CA ASP A 84 -15.44 29.32 -2.48
C ASP A 84 -14.90 29.99 -3.73
N THR A 85 -15.79 30.48 -4.59
CA THR A 85 -15.41 31.22 -5.80
C THR A 85 -14.93 32.63 -5.43
N VAL A 86 -14.25 33.29 -6.38
CA VAL A 86 -13.89 34.71 -6.23
C VAL A 86 -15.11 35.63 -6.12
N ASP A 87 -16.25 35.21 -6.68
CA ASP A 87 -17.53 35.94 -6.65
C ASP A 87 -18.30 35.71 -5.33
N GLY A 88 -17.80 34.86 -4.44
CA GLY A 88 -18.38 34.58 -3.12
C GLY A 88 -19.39 33.43 -3.09
N GLU A 89 -19.55 32.69 -4.19
CA GLU A 89 -20.40 31.50 -4.25
C GLU A 89 -19.75 30.32 -3.52
N ARG A 90 -20.57 29.50 -2.87
CA ARG A 90 -20.14 28.33 -2.10
C ARG A 90 -20.60 27.05 -2.79
N LEU A 91 -19.66 26.19 -3.15
CA LEU A 91 -19.93 24.93 -3.83
C LEU A 91 -19.49 23.78 -2.93
N TYR A 92 -20.43 23.02 -2.39
CA TYR A 92 -20.12 21.83 -1.58
C TYR A 92 -19.90 20.62 -2.48
N ILE A 93 -18.86 19.85 -2.21
CA ILE A 93 -18.45 18.69 -3.00
C ILE A 93 -18.65 17.41 -2.17
N GLY A 94 -19.23 16.39 -2.78
CA GLY A 94 -19.54 15.13 -2.11
C GLY A 94 -19.56 13.90 -3.01
N ARG A 95 -19.78 12.74 -2.40
CA ARG A 95 -19.78 11.42 -3.09
C ARG A 95 -20.95 11.27 -4.07
N ILE A 96 -22.05 11.98 -3.82
CA ILE A 96 -23.27 11.98 -4.62
C ILE A 96 -23.78 13.42 -4.78
N GLY A 97 -24.55 13.66 -5.83
CA GLY A 97 -25.27 14.93 -6.00
C GLY A 97 -26.56 14.96 -5.19
N LEU A 98 -26.78 16.04 -4.42
CA LEU A 98 -28.04 16.32 -3.74
C LEU A 98 -28.63 17.63 -4.28
N LEU A 99 -29.90 17.56 -4.65
CA LEU A 99 -30.66 18.68 -5.20
C LEU A 99 -31.79 19.05 -4.24
N ASP A 100 -32.04 20.35 -4.11
CA ASP A 100 -33.20 20.86 -3.39
C ASP A 100 -34.44 20.82 -4.28
N SER A 101 -35.32 19.85 -4.04
CA SER A 101 -36.57 19.74 -4.80
C SER A 101 -37.57 20.88 -4.54
N ALA A 102 -37.39 21.64 -3.45
CA ALA A 102 -38.27 22.75 -3.09
C ALA A 102 -37.85 24.07 -3.75
N ASN A 103 -36.54 24.27 -3.99
CA ASN A 103 -35.97 25.48 -4.57
C ASN A 103 -35.39 25.20 -5.96
N GLU A 104 -36.26 25.00 -6.95
CA GLU A 104 -35.89 24.88 -8.38
C GLU A 104 -34.77 23.86 -8.72
N HIS A 105 -34.54 22.85 -7.87
CA HIS A 105 -33.42 21.89 -7.99
C HIS A 105 -32.04 22.54 -7.87
N GLU A 106 -31.90 23.56 -7.01
CA GLU A 106 -30.61 24.10 -6.62
C GLU A 106 -29.70 22.99 -6.06
N SER A 107 -28.42 23.00 -6.44
CA SER A 107 -27.47 21.98 -6.02
C SER A 107 -26.95 22.28 -4.61
N LEU A 108 -27.40 21.50 -3.64
CA LEU A 108 -26.91 21.56 -2.25
C LEU A 108 -25.57 20.84 -2.10
N LEU A 109 -25.36 19.79 -2.88
CA LEU A 109 -24.12 19.03 -2.91
C LEU A 109 -23.84 18.62 -4.35
N LEU A 110 -22.66 18.96 -4.84
CA LEU A 110 -22.19 18.55 -6.16
C LEU A 110 -21.57 17.16 -6.06
N ASP A 111 -21.95 16.29 -7.01
CA ASP A 111 -21.22 15.04 -7.22
C ASP A 111 -19.80 15.39 -7.66
N TRP A 112 -18.82 14.84 -6.98
CA TRP A 112 -17.39 15.02 -7.27
C TRP A 112 -17.00 14.68 -8.71
N ARG A 113 -17.81 13.86 -9.38
CA ARG A 113 -17.63 13.44 -10.77
C ARG A 113 -18.08 14.51 -11.78
N ALA A 114 -18.83 15.51 -11.32
CA ALA A 114 -19.35 16.56 -12.19
C ALA A 114 -18.22 17.48 -12.69
N PRO A 115 -18.32 18.01 -13.93
CA PRO A 115 -17.38 19.03 -14.41
C PRO A 115 -17.28 20.27 -13.52
N ALA A 116 -18.37 20.64 -12.84
CA ALA A 116 -18.39 21.76 -11.90
C ALA A 116 -17.51 21.53 -10.65
N ALA A 117 -17.27 20.28 -10.26
CA ALA A 117 -16.37 19.93 -9.14
C ALA A 117 -14.90 19.86 -9.55
N ARG A 118 -14.57 20.04 -10.85
CA ARG A 118 -13.22 19.92 -11.41
C ARG A 118 -12.18 20.72 -10.63
N ALA A 119 -12.49 21.98 -10.33
CA ALA A 119 -11.57 22.89 -9.66
C ALA A 119 -11.14 22.37 -8.27
N PHE A 120 -11.94 21.52 -7.63
CA PHE A 120 -11.56 20.91 -6.35
C PHE A 120 -10.32 20.01 -6.46
N TYR A 121 -10.03 19.47 -7.64
CA TYR A 121 -8.90 18.56 -7.88
C TYR A 121 -7.76 19.18 -8.65
N VAL A 122 -8.08 20.04 -9.62
CA VAL A 122 -7.08 20.56 -10.57
C VAL A 122 -6.63 21.97 -10.27
N ALA A 123 -7.36 22.73 -9.44
CA ALA A 123 -6.95 24.08 -9.08
C ALA A 123 -5.70 24.04 -8.20
N THR A 124 -4.78 24.94 -8.52
CA THR A 124 -3.51 25.16 -7.80
C THR A 124 -3.37 26.63 -7.47
N GLY A 125 -2.38 26.98 -6.63
CA GLY A 125 -2.09 28.38 -6.33
C GLY A 125 -1.77 29.23 -7.58
N ALA A 126 -1.13 28.62 -8.59
CA ALA A 126 -0.80 29.28 -9.86
C ALA A 126 -1.98 29.31 -10.85
N HIS A 127 -2.81 28.27 -10.87
CA HIS A 127 -3.99 28.14 -11.74
C HIS A 127 -5.25 27.88 -10.90
N PRO A 128 -5.87 28.92 -10.33
CA PRO A 128 -6.96 28.79 -9.37
C PRO A 128 -8.32 28.39 -9.99
N GLU A 129 -8.48 28.40 -11.32
CA GLU A 129 -9.75 28.06 -12.01
C GLU A 129 -10.96 28.91 -11.51
N GLY A 130 -10.72 30.17 -11.14
CA GLY A 130 -11.75 31.07 -10.59
C GLY A 130 -12.11 30.84 -9.12
N MET A 131 -11.37 29.97 -8.43
CA MET A 131 -11.59 29.67 -7.01
C MET A 131 -10.71 30.56 -6.12
N ARG A 132 -11.26 30.96 -4.97
CA ARG A 132 -10.54 31.69 -3.93
C ARG A 132 -10.00 30.75 -2.86
N ARG A 133 -10.81 29.76 -2.45
CA ARG A 133 -10.48 28.87 -1.35
C ARG A 133 -11.04 27.48 -1.60
N ARG A 134 -10.26 26.46 -1.23
CA ARG A 134 -10.66 25.06 -1.10
C ARG A 134 -10.66 24.71 0.39
N ARG A 135 -11.80 24.26 0.91
CA ARG A 135 -11.94 23.70 2.25
C ARG A 135 -12.09 22.19 2.15
N GLN A 136 -11.33 21.46 2.96
CA GLN A 136 -11.39 20.00 3.06
C GLN A 136 -11.96 19.63 4.42
N PHE A 137 -12.84 18.63 4.45
CA PHE A 137 -13.54 18.19 5.65
C PHE A 137 -13.05 16.82 6.09
N HIS A 138 -12.65 16.69 7.36
CA HIS A 138 -12.35 15.39 7.95
C HIS A 138 -13.56 14.90 8.73
N SER A 139 -14.16 13.81 8.26
CA SER A 139 -15.37 13.23 8.86
C SER A 139 -15.11 11.83 9.36
N LEU A 140 -15.71 11.47 10.50
CA LEU A 140 -15.78 10.09 10.99
C LEU A 140 -17.23 9.62 10.90
N GLY A 141 -17.53 8.74 9.95
CA GLY A 141 -18.90 8.39 9.59
C GLY A 141 -19.66 9.62 9.13
N ARG A 142 -20.67 10.03 9.91
CA ARG A 142 -21.50 11.22 9.65
C ARG A 142 -21.01 12.50 10.34
N ARG A 143 -20.04 12.41 11.26
CA ARG A 143 -19.63 13.55 12.09
C ARG A 143 -18.43 14.27 11.50
N LEU A 144 -18.58 15.56 11.22
CA LEU A 144 -17.48 16.45 10.87
C LEU A 144 -16.60 16.75 12.10
N LEU A 145 -15.35 16.29 12.05
CA LEU A 145 -14.37 16.47 13.11
C LEU A 145 -13.76 17.87 13.08
N ASP A 146 -13.14 18.20 11.95
CA ASP A 146 -12.39 19.42 11.69
C ASP A 146 -12.35 19.71 10.17
N PHE A 147 -11.75 20.84 9.79
CA PHE A 147 -11.55 21.20 8.39
C PHE A 147 -10.20 21.89 8.15
N THR A 148 -9.69 21.75 6.93
CA THR A 148 -8.46 22.43 6.49
C THR A 148 -8.77 23.37 5.33
N ASP A 149 -8.32 24.62 5.43
CA ASP A 149 -8.47 25.62 4.36
C ASP A 149 -7.18 25.75 3.55
N GLU A 150 -7.32 25.74 2.24
CA GLU A 150 -6.28 26.05 1.26
C GLU A 150 -6.73 27.25 0.43
N VAL A 151 -5.99 28.35 0.53
CA VAL A 151 -6.28 29.58 -0.20
C VAL A 151 -5.50 29.57 -1.51
N PHE A 152 -6.20 29.78 -2.62
CA PHE A 152 -5.55 29.89 -3.92
C PHE A 152 -5.08 31.32 -4.16
N GLY A 153 -3.88 31.47 -4.75
CA GLY A 153 -3.28 32.77 -4.98
C GLY A 153 -2.77 33.42 -3.69
N ARG A 154 -3.10 34.71 -3.50
CA ARG A 154 -2.51 35.55 -2.45
C ARG A 154 -3.44 35.63 -1.22
N PRO A 155 -2.95 35.33 0.00
CA PRO A 155 -3.71 35.58 1.23
C PRO A 155 -4.00 37.08 1.37
N LEU A 156 -5.26 37.47 1.62
CA LEU A 156 -5.64 38.86 1.89
C LEU A 156 -5.80 39.11 3.41
N ASP A 157 -5.66 40.36 3.83
CA ASP A 157 -5.89 40.80 5.22
C ASP A 157 -7.37 40.58 5.59
N GLY A 158 -7.68 39.40 6.12
CA GLY A 158 -9.04 38.90 6.39
C GLY A 158 -9.12 37.37 6.39
N ASP A 159 -8.18 36.68 5.73
CA ASP A 159 -8.09 35.21 5.72
C ASP A 159 -7.47 34.63 7.02
N ALA A 160 -7.01 35.48 7.95
CA ALA A 160 -6.39 35.11 9.22
C ALA A 160 -7.38 34.67 10.34
N GLY A 161 -8.67 34.56 10.03
CA GLY A 161 -9.73 34.27 11.02
C GLY A 161 -9.87 32.80 11.42
N ALA A 162 -9.51 31.86 10.54
CA ALA A 162 -9.49 30.44 10.89
C ALA A 162 -8.07 30.08 11.34
N GLN A 163 -7.91 29.41 12.50
CA GLN A 163 -6.65 28.78 12.84
C GLN A 163 -6.24 27.89 11.66
N PRO A 164 -5.10 28.17 11.01
CA PRO A 164 -4.64 27.41 9.86
C PRO A 164 -4.03 26.11 10.37
N ASP A 165 -4.85 25.09 10.58
CA ASP A 165 -4.36 23.72 10.82
C ASP A 165 -3.66 23.14 9.57
N GLY A 166 -3.75 23.83 8.43
CA GLY A 166 -2.84 23.66 7.29
C GLY A 166 -1.58 24.51 7.50
N SER A 167 -0.52 23.91 8.05
CA SER A 167 0.78 24.55 8.31
C SER A 167 1.30 25.33 7.10
N ASP A 168 1.10 24.83 5.88
CA ASP A 168 1.60 25.44 4.64
C ASP A 168 1.02 26.83 4.35
N VAL A 169 -0.26 27.10 4.66
CA VAL A 169 -0.88 28.41 4.41
C VAL A 169 -0.35 29.45 5.40
N ALA A 170 -0.20 29.06 6.68
CA ALA A 170 0.41 29.92 7.70
C ALA A 170 1.87 30.23 7.39
N LEU A 171 2.62 29.23 6.92
CA LEU A 171 4.03 29.34 6.54
C LEU A 171 4.20 30.23 5.30
N LEU A 172 3.38 30.04 4.27
CA LEU A 172 3.39 30.90 3.07
C LEU A 172 2.90 32.32 3.38
N ALA A 173 1.94 32.50 4.30
CA ALA A 173 1.54 33.83 4.78
C ALA A 173 2.68 34.53 5.55
N ALA A 174 3.45 33.80 6.36
CA ALA A 174 4.62 34.33 7.05
C ALA A 174 5.74 34.76 6.08
N VAL A 175 5.92 34.04 4.96
CA VAL A 175 6.81 34.44 3.85
C VAL A 175 6.31 35.71 3.16
N ASN A 176 4.99 35.94 3.12
CA ASN A 176 4.36 37.11 2.49
C ASN A 176 4.34 38.38 3.37
N ALA A 177 4.86 38.35 4.61
CA ALA A 177 4.97 39.52 5.47
C ALA A 177 5.74 40.66 4.76
N PRO A 178 5.44 41.96 4.99
CA PRO A 178 5.88 43.03 4.10
C PRO A 178 7.39 43.24 4.13
N ARG A 179 8.13 42.60 3.21
CA ARG A 179 9.55 42.89 2.94
C ARG A 179 9.80 42.88 1.42
N GLY A 180 9.70 44.06 0.79
CA GLY A 180 10.16 44.30 -0.59
C GLY A 180 9.46 43.55 -1.72
N ASP A 181 9.86 43.85 -2.96
CA ASP A 181 9.29 43.25 -4.19
C ASP A 181 9.84 41.83 -4.45
N GLY A 182 11.05 41.50 -4.01
CA GLY A 182 11.68 40.18 -4.27
C GLY A 182 11.01 38.99 -3.57
N MET A 183 10.31 39.18 -2.44
CA MET A 183 9.61 38.08 -1.76
C MET A 183 8.29 37.68 -2.46
N ARG A 184 7.74 38.58 -3.30
CA ARG A 184 6.53 38.30 -4.10
C ARG A 184 6.81 37.31 -5.23
N ASP A 185 8.00 37.40 -5.81
CA ASP A 185 8.43 36.53 -6.92
C ASP A 185 8.70 35.10 -6.44
N ILE A 186 9.08 34.92 -5.17
CA ILE A 186 9.40 33.61 -4.57
C ILE A 186 8.17 32.73 -4.41
N VAL A 187 7.07 33.24 -3.83
CA VAL A 187 5.85 32.44 -3.65
C VAL A 187 5.24 32.05 -5.00
N ALA A 188 5.26 32.97 -5.96
CA ALA A 188 4.84 32.67 -7.34
C ALA A 188 5.74 31.58 -7.97
N THR A 189 7.05 31.61 -7.71
CA THR A 189 7.99 30.57 -8.17
C THR A 189 7.69 29.22 -7.52
N ILE A 190 7.47 29.16 -6.20
CA ILE A 190 7.07 27.93 -5.49
C ILE A 190 5.79 27.36 -6.11
N GLN A 191 4.75 28.17 -6.24
CA GLN A 191 3.47 27.73 -6.80
C GLN A 191 3.58 27.28 -8.26
N ALA A 192 4.43 27.93 -9.06
CA ALA A 192 4.67 27.55 -10.45
C ALA A 192 5.45 26.22 -10.56
N GLU A 193 6.48 26.00 -9.74
CA GLU A 193 7.22 24.73 -9.67
C GLU A 193 6.28 23.57 -9.29
N GLN A 194 5.47 23.77 -8.24
CA GLN A 194 4.50 22.78 -7.77
C GLN A 194 3.43 22.49 -8.83
N ASP A 195 2.85 23.52 -9.45
CA ASP A 195 1.83 23.36 -10.50
C ASP A 195 2.36 22.58 -11.71
N ALA A 196 3.58 22.89 -12.16
CA ALA A 196 4.23 22.21 -13.27
C ALA A 196 4.42 20.70 -12.99
N ILE A 197 4.65 20.32 -11.74
CA ILE A 197 4.77 18.92 -11.31
C ILE A 197 3.39 18.26 -11.19
N ILE A 198 2.43 18.92 -10.54
CA ILE A 198 1.08 18.39 -10.32
C ILE A 198 0.39 18.09 -11.64
N ARG A 199 0.43 19.04 -12.59
CA ARG A 199 -0.30 18.96 -13.86
C ARG A 199 0.49 18.27 -14.97
N LEU A 200 1.70 17.79 -14.71
CA LEU A 200 2.54 17.12 -15.71
C LEU A 200 1.82 15.87 -16.25
N ASP A 201 1.44 15.92 -17.53
CA ASP A 201 0.86 14.79 -18.23
C ASP A 201 1.95 13.82 -18.68
N HIS A 202 2.38 12.95 -17.76
CA HIS A 202 3.35 11.90 -18.02
C HIS A 202 2.78 10.55 -17.56
N PRO A 203 2.60 9.57 -18.46
CA PRO A 203 1.98 8.28 -18.11
C PRO A 203 2.94 7.31 -17.41
N GLY A 204 4.25 7.60 -17.40
CA GLY A 204 5.31 6.75 -16.86
C GLY A 204 5.77 7.13 -15.46
N VAL A 205 7.08 7.03 -15.22
CA VAL A 205 7.71 7.29 -13.91
C VAL A 205 8.11 8.76 -13.80
N LEU A 206 7.62 9.43 -12.76
CA LEU A 206 8.05 10.77 -12.35
C LEU A 206 8.82 10.68 -11.03
N VAL A 207 10.03 11.22 -11.01
CA VAL A 207 10.82 11.42 -9.79
C VAL A 207 10.74 12.90 -9.40
N ILE A 208 10.28 13.16 -8.19
CA ILE A 208 10.24 14.46 -7.53
C ILE A 208 11.30 14.44 -6.43
N GLU A 209 12.44 15.07 -6.71
CA GLU A 209 13.51 15.21 -5.72
C GLU A 209 13.45 16.58 -5.06
N GLY A 210 13.49 16.61 -3.73
CA GLY A 210 13.44 17.88 -3.01
C GLY A 210 14.02 17.76 -1.61
N GLY A 211 14.78 18.79 -1.23
CA GLY A 211 15.31 18.92 0.11
C GLY A 211 14.22 19.00 1.19
N PRO A 212 14.61 18.98 2.47
CA PRO A 212 13.66 19.11 3.57
C PRO A 212 12.89 20.45 3.49
N GLY A 213 11.60 20.39 3.83
CA GLY A 213 10.72 21.57 3.89
C GLY A 213 10.29 22.20 2.56
N THR A 214 10.49 21.49 1.45
CA THR A 214 10.05 21.90 0.10
C THR A 214 8.60 21.51 -0.24
N GLY A 215 7.92 20.77 0.65
CA GLY A 215 6.53 20.33 0.45
C GLY A 215 6.35 19.15 -0.51
N LYS A 216 7.42 18.41 -0.84
CA LYS A 216 7.43 17.32 -1.83
C LYS A 216 6.30 16.30 -1.68
N THR A 217 5.99 15.86 -0.46
CA THR A 217 4.91 14.92 -0.19
C THR A 217 3.56 15.50 -0.55
N VAL A 218 3.27 16.75 -0.16
CA VAL A 218 2.00 17.42 -0.49
C VAL A 218 1.86 17.61 -2.00
N VAL A 219 2.94 17.93 -2.71
CA VAL A 219 2.95 18.02 -4.18
C VAL A 219 2.58 16.69 -4.84
N ALA A 220 3.16 15.58 -4.38
CA ALA A 220 2.78 14.25 -4.85
C ALA A 220 1.32 13.91 -4.50
N LEU A 221 0.90 14.34 -3.31
CA LEU A 221 -0.47 14.51 -2.83
C LEU A 221 -1.46 14.97 -3.91
N HIS A 222 -1.28 16.23 -4.25
CA HIS A 222 -2.12 16.92 -5.23
C HIS A 222 -1.98 16.32 -6.62
N ARG A 223 -0.80 15.80 -6.98
CA ARG A 223 -0.62 15.09 -8.25
C ARG A 223 -1.50 13.84 -8.33
N VAL A 224 -1.56 13.03 -7.28
CA VAL A 224 -2.41 11.84 -7.25
C VAL A 224 -3.87 12.24 -7.40
N ALA A 225 -4.29 13.28 -6.68
CA ALA A 225 -5.65 13.81 -6.79
C ALA A 225 -5.97 14.28 -8.23
N TYR A 226 -5.02 14.97 -8.86
CA TYR A 226 -5.11 15.40 -10.26
C TYR A 226 -5.22 14.20 -11.21
N LEU A 227 -4.41 13.15 -11.03
CA LEU A 227 -4.42 11.94 -11.86
C LEU A 227 -5.70 11.11 -11.67
N LEU A 228 -6.18 10.96 -10.43
CA LEU A 228 -7.45 10.29 -10.12
C LEU A 228 -8.63 10.96 -10.80
N TYR A 229 -8.62 12.30 -10.89
CA TYR A 229 -9.66 13.04 -11.58
C TYR A 229 -9.52 12.98 -13.11
N THR A 230 -8.32 13.28 -13.63
CA THR A 230 -8.08 13.40 -15.08
C THR A 230 -7.99 12.05 -15.80
N GLN A 231 -7.48 11.01 -15.14
CA GLN A 231 -7.30 9.66 -15.67
C GLN A 231 -8.23 8.63 -14.99
N ARG A 232 -9.40 9.08 -14.53
CA ARG A 232 -10.37 8.29 -13.75
C ARG A 232 -10.68 6.91 -14.32
N LYS A 233 -10.91 6.80 -15.63
CA LYS A 233 -11.23 5.53 -16.31
C LYS A 233 -10.16 4.45 -16.11
N ARG A 234 -8.89 4.83 -15.91
CA ARG A 234 -7.77 3.90 -15.68
C ARG A 234 -7.65 3.51 -14.21
N MET A 235 -7.98 4.43 -13.30
CA MET A 235 -7.74 4.30 -11.86
C MET A 235 -8.90 3.64 -11.10
N GLU A 236 -10.14 3.74 -11.59
CA GLU A 236 -11.33 3.23 -10.87
C GLU A 236 -11.31 1.72 -10.62
N SER A 237 -10.68 0.93 -11.48
CA SER A 237 -10.66 -0.53 -11.36
C SER A 237 -9.40 -1.08 -10.68
N HIS A 238 -8.31 -0.32 -10.64
CA HIS A 238 -7.01 -0.80 -10.17
C HIS A 238 -6.55 -0.12 -8.86
N GLY A 239 -7.13 1.02 -8.49
CA GLY A 239 -6.73 1.78 -7.31
C GLY A 239 -5.33 2.40 -7.40
N VAL A 240 -4.93 3.06 -6.33
CA VAL A 240 -3.62 3.71 -6.16
C VAL A 240 -2.95 3.16 -4.91
N LEU A 241 -1.70 2.72 -5.02
CA LEU A 241 -0.88 2.32 -3.87
C LEU A 241 -0.01 3.49 -3.42
N VAL A 242 -0.05 3.81 -2.13
CA VAL A 242 0.82 4.80 -1.49
C VAL A 242 1.72 4.09 -0.51
N VAL A 243 3.02 4.04 -0.81
CA VAL A 243 4.06 3.46 0.02
C VAL A 243 4.75 4.56 0.80
N GLY A 244 4.81 4.41 2.13
CA GLY A 244 5.44 5.39 3.02
C GLY A 244 6.41 4.73 4.02
N PRO A 245 7.25 5.54 4.68
CA PRO A 245 8.31 5.04 5.56
C PRO A 245 7.80 4.41 6.86
N ASN A 246 6.67 4.87 7.39
CA ASN A 246 6.12 4.39 8.65
C ASN A 246 4.60 4.63 8.75
N THR A 247 3.93 3.91 9.66
CA THR A 247 2.47 4.00 9.83
C THR A 247 2.01 5.36 10.36
N ALA A 248 2.83 6.07 11.13
CA ALA A 248 2.49 7.40 11.65
C ALA A 248 2.38 8.42 10.51
N PHE A 249 3.33 8.38 9.57
CA PHE A 249 3.33 9.13 8.33
C PHE A 249 2.13 8.77 7.46
N LEU A 250 1.86 7.49 7.21
CA LEU A 250 0.71 7.06 6.42
C LEU A 250 -0.62 7.55 7.03
N ARG A 251 -0.75 7.53 8.35
CA ARG A 251 -1.91 8.08 9.05
C ARG A 251 -2.03 9.60 8.90
N HIS A 252 -0.90 10.32 8.90
CA HIS A 252 -0.88 11.76 8.65
C HIS A 252 -1.32 12.06 7.22
N ILE A 253 -0.75 11.37 6.23
CA ILE A 253 -1.08 11.54 4.82
C ILE A 253 -2.51 11.10 4.49
N GLY A 254 -3.01 10.04 5.10
CA GLY A 254 -4.40 9.62 4.95
C GLY A 254 -5.41 10.68 5.42
N ARG A 255 -5.01 11.62 6.30
CA ARG A 255 -5.83 12.78 6.65
C ARG A 255 -5.75 13.88 5.59
N VAL A 256 -4.58 14.10 5.00
CA VAL A 256 -4.31 15.21 4.06
C VAL A 256 -4.73 14.87 2.62
N LEU A 257 -4.78 13.59 2.26
CA LEU A 257 -5.23 13.19 0.93
C LEU A 257 -6.68 13.67 0.77
N PRO A 258 -7.00 14.45 -0.28
CA PRO A 258 -8.37 14.85 -0.55
C PRO A 258 -9.23 13.60 -0.57
N SER A 259 -10.36 13.61 0.14
CA SER A 259 -11.27 12.48 0.33
C SER A 259 -12.00 12.12 -0.98
N LEU A 260 -11.20 11.79 -1.99
CA LEU A 260 -11.50 11.34 -3.34
C LEU A 260 -11.97 9.89 -3.30
N GLY A 261 -13.03 9.62 -2.55
CA GLY A 261 -13.54 8.25 -2.39
C GLY A 261 -12.47 7.31 -1.85
N GLU A 262 -12.19 7.42 -0.55
CA GLU A 262 -11.24 6.64 0.27
C GLU A 262 -11.15 5.14 -0.06
N THR A 263 -12.14 4.58 -0.75
CA THR A 263 -12.22 3.18 -1.19
C THR A 263 -11.15 2.76 -2.19
N ASN A 264 -10.46 3.69 -2.89
CA ASN A 264 -9.56 3.35 -4.01
C ASN A 264 -8.07 3.56 -3.74
N VAL A 265 -7.68 3.99 -2.54
CA VAL A 265 -6.28 4.23 -2.18
C VAL A 265 -5.85 3.26 -1.09
N VAL A 266 -4.75 2.56 -1.33
CA VAL A 266 -4.16 1.60 -0.39
C VAL A 266 -2.89 2.22 0.18
N PHE A 267 -2.81 2.28 1.51
CA PHE A 267 -1.63 2.76 2.22
C PHE A 267 -0.87 1.58 2.81
N MET A 268 0.42 1.44 2.48
CA MET A 268 1.27 0.36 2.97
C MET A 268 2.65 0.89 3.32
N THR A 269 3.31 0.27 4.30
CA THR A 269 4.77 0.37 4.43
C THR A 269 5.43 -0.79 3.67
N THR A 270 6.75 -0.75 3.49
CA THR A 270 7.49 -1.89 2.92
C THR A 270 7.31 -3.16 3.75
N GLY A 271 7.09 -3.02 5.06
CA GLY A 271 6.81 -4.12 5.99
C GLY A 271 5.44 -4.78 5.82
N ASP A 272 4.52 -4.15 5.06
CA ASP A 272 3.13 -4.58 4.88
C ASP A 272 2.84 -5.12 3.47
N LEU A 273 3.87 -5.24 2.61
CA LEU A 273 3.68 -5.63 1.22
C LEU A 273 3.14 -7.08 1.10
N VAL A 274 3.55 -7.98 1.99
CA VAL A 274 3.03 -9.36 2.03
C VAL A 274 1.76 -9.40 2.88
N PRO A 275 0.60 -9.84 2.33
CA PRO A 275 -0.65 -9.88 3.08
C PRO A 275 -0.53 -10.69 4.38
N GLY A 276 -1.03 -10.12 5.48
CA GLY A 276 -1.03 -10.77 6.80
C GLY A 276 0.25 -10.61 7.63
N LEU A 277 1.32 -10.04 7.06
CA LEU A 277 2.55 -9.71 7.79
C LEU A 277 2.64 -8.20 8.04
N HIS A 278 3.05 -7.83 9.25
CA HIS A 278 3.34 -6.46 9.66
C HIS A 278 4.70 -6.45 10.36
N VAL A 279 5.75 -6.12 9.60
CA VAL A 279 7.13 -6.18 10.09
C VAL A 279 7.71 -4.78 10.22
N SER A 280 8.33 -4.49 11.35
CA SER A 280 9.03 -3.22 11.62
C SER A 280 10.48 -3.40 12.05
N ALA A 281 10.95 -4.63 12.26
CA ALA A 281 12.31 -4.91 12.65
C ALA A 281 13.29 -4.70 11.48
N GLU A 282 14.42 -4.04 11.74
CA GLU A 282 15.49 -3.82 10.76
C GLU A 282 16.59 -4.87 10.90
N ASP A 283 17.21 -5.23 9.77
CA ASP A 283 18.37 -6.11 9.73
C ASP A 283 19.67 -5.39 10.09
N HIS A 284 20.68 -6.17 10.46
CA HIS A 284 22.06 -5.67 10.49
C HIS A 284 22.47 -5.16 9.08
N PRO A 285 23.24 -4.05 8.97
CA PRO A 285 23.52 -3.41 7.69
C PRO A 285 24.08 -4.31 6.58
N ASP A 286 24.88 -5.31 6.93
CA ASP A 286 25.46 -6.25 5.96
C ASP A 286 24.42 -7.23 5.42
N ALA A 287 23.54 -7.76 6.28
CA ALA A 287 22.42 -8.60 5.87
C ALA A 287 21.42 -7.80 5.00
N ALA A 288 21.08 -6.57 5.41
CA ALA A 288 20.21 -5.68 4.64
C ALA A 288 20.76 -5.40 3.24
N ARG A 289 22.09 -5.19 3.10
CA ARG A 289 22.75 -4.98 1.81
C ARG A 289 22.69 -6.22 0.91
N ALA A 290 22.92 -7.40 1.48
CA ALA A 290 22.86 -8.66 0.74
C ALA A 290 21.43 -8.98 0.27
N LYS A 291 20.43 -8.88 1.17
CA LYS A 291 19.01 -9.13 0.87
C LYS A 291 18.42 -8.10 -0.10
N GLY A 292 18.86 -6.84 0.00
CA GLY A 292 18.31 -5.75 -0.81
C GLY A 292 18.80 -5.70 -2.26
N SER A 293 19.78 -6.51 -2.66
CA SER A 293 20.31 -6.55 -4.03
C SER A 293 19.68 -7.67 -4.86
N LEU A 294 19.57 -7.49 -6.17
CA LEU A 294 19.10 -8.53 -7.09
C LEU A 294 19.96 -9.81 -7.09
N ALA A 295 21.20 -9.76 -6.61
CA ALA A 295 22.05 -10.95 -6.47
C ALA A 295 21.45 -12.01 -5.53
N ILE A 296 20.54 -11.61 -4.62
CA ILE A 296 19.83 -12.55 -3.74
C ILE A 296 18.93 -13.51 -4.53
N LEU A 297 18.51 -13.17 -5.75
CA LEU A 297 17.66 -14.03 -6.57
C LEU A 297 18.36 -15.36 -6.89
N ASP A 298 19.65 -15.33 -7.17
CA ASP A 298 20.46 -16.53 -7.42
C ASP A 298 20.55 -17.39 -6.15
N VAL A 299 20.66 -16.75 -4.98
CA VAL A 299 20.66 -17.42 -3.68
C VAL A 299 19.31 -18.09 -3.40
N LEU A 300 18.19 -17.41 -3.67
CA LEU A 300 16.85 -17.98 -3.51
C LEU A 300 16.64 -19.17 -4.45
N ALA A 301 17.01 -19.04 -5.73
CA ALA A 301 16.93 -20.13 -6.70
C ALA A 301 17.79 -21.34 -6.29
N ALA A 302 19.02 -21.10 -5.81
CA ALA A 302 19.88 -22.15 -5.29
C ALA A 302 19.33 -22.80 -4.01
N ALA A 303 18.73 -22.00 -3.12
CA ALA A 303 18.09 -22.50 -1.89
C ALA A 303 16.87 -23.37 -2.19
N VAL A 304 16.08 -23.04 -3.22
CA VAL A 304 14.99 -23.89 -3.72
C VAL A 304 15.55 -25.17 -4.34
N ALA A 305 16.60 -25.07 -5.16
CA ALA A 305 17.22 -26.23 -5.79
C ALA A 305 17.83 -27.22 -4.78
N ASP A 306 18.35 -26.77 -3.63
CA ASP A 306 18.83 -27.63 -2.52
C ASP A 306 17.72 -28.54 -1.93
N ARG A 307 16.45 -28.16 -2.13
CA ARG A 307 15.30 -28.93 -1.65
C ARG A 307 14.87 -30.04 -2.58
N GLN A 308 15.44 -30.08 -3.78
CA GLN A 308 15.17 -31.10 -4.80
C GLN A 308 16.27 -32.15 -4.70
N ARG A 309 16.07 -33.10 -3.78
CA ARG A 309 17.13 -34.01 -3.32
C ARG A 309 17.04 -35.36 -4.02
N VAL A 310 18.17 -36.02 -4.08
CA VAL A 310 18.31 -37.41 -4.49
C VAL A 310 18.69 -38.22 -3.23
N PRO A 311 18.14 -39.44 -3.04
CA PRO A 311 18.43 -40.22 -1.84
C PRO A 311 19.88 -40.74 -1.86
N ASP A 312 20.61 -40.55 -0.75
CA ASP A 312 21.97 -41.11 -0.57
C ASP A 312 21.95 -42.65 -0.48
N GLU A 313 20.91 -43.21 0.13
CA GLU A 313 20.66 -44.64 0.27
C GLU A 313 19.28 -44.99 -0.31
N PRO A 314 19.11 -46.15 -0.99
CA PRO A 314 17.82 -46.53 -1.56
C PRO A 314 16.71 -46.59 -0.52
N LEU A 315 15.60 -45.88 -0.76
CA LEU A 315 14.46 -45.85 0.16
C LEU A 315 13.51 -47.02 -0.16
N PRO A 316 13.33 -48.01 0.74
CA PRO A 316 12.45 -49.14 0.49
C PRO A 316 10.98 -48.73 0.60
N ILE A 317 10.18 -49.18 -0.37
CA ILE A 317 8.72 -49.04 -0.45
C ILE A 317 8.14 -50.46 -0.50
N ASP A 318 7.51 -50.86 0.60
CA ASP A 318 6.88 -52.16 0.71
C ASP A 318 5.42 -52.07 0.22
N LEU A 319 5.13 -52.77 -0.87
CA LEU A 319 3.79 -53.03 -1.39
C LEU A 319 3.37 -54.47 -1.03
N SER A 320 2.08 -54.77 -1.09
CA SER A 320 1.47 -56.03 -0.66
C SER A 320 2.14 -57.25 -1.31
N ASP A 321 2.43 -57.16 -2.61
CA ASP A 321 3.01 -58.25 -3.38
C ASP A 321 4.51 -58.09 -3.68
N VAL A 322 5.07 -56.89 -3.48
CA VAL A 322 6.47 -56.61 -3.85
C VAL A 322 7.09 -55.46 -3.06
N SER A 323 8.35 -55.63 -2.63
CA SER A 323 9.17 -54.52 -2.13
C SER A 323 10.00 -53.92 -3.27
N ILE A 324 9.86 -52.62 -3.51
CA ILE A 324 10.63 -51.82 -4.48
C ILE A 324 11.40 -50.74 -3.72
N ALA A 325 12.34 -50.05 -4.38
CA ALA A 325 13.08 -48.98 -3.74
C ALA A 325 13.23 -47.77 -4.66
N VAL A 326 13.08 -46.57 -4.09
CA VAL A 326 13.45 -45.32 -4.74
C VAL A 326 14.97 -45.23 -4.72
N THR A 327 15.57 -45.35 -5.90
CA THR A 327 17.01 -45.35 -6.11
C THR A 327 17.44 -44.01 -6.71
N ALA A 328 18.72 -43.67 -6.57
CA ALA A 328 19.25 -42.37 -6.99
C ALA A 328 19.01 -42.09 -8.49
N ASP A 329 19.11 -43.12 -9.34
CA ASP A 329 18.85 -43.02 -10.80
C ASP A 329 17.40 -42.61 -11.10
N ILE A 330 16.43 -43.20 -10.41
CA ILE A 330 15.01 -42.87 -10.63
C ILE A 330 14.73 -41.44 -10.14
N ALA A 331 15.20 -41.12 -8.93
CA ALA A 331 14.95 -39.82 -8.34
C ALA A 331 15.62 -38.70 -9.15
N GLU A 332 16.85 -38.92 -9.63
CA GLU A 332 17.55 -37.95 -10.49
C GLU A 332 16.79 -37.74 -11.81
N TRP A 333 16.31 -38.81 -12.45
CA TRP A 333 15.49 -38.68 -13.65
C TRP A 333 14.20 -37.89 -13.37
N ALA A 334 13.47 -38.21 -12.31
CA ALA A 334 12.25 -37.49 -11.94
C ALA A 334 12.52 -36.01 -11.63
N VAL A 335 13.62 -35.69 -10.94
CA VAL A 335 14.04 -34.29 -10.69
C VAL A 335 14.36 -33.56 -11.99
N GLN A 336 15.04 -34.22 -12.94
CA GLN A 336 15.39 -33.61 -14.23
C GLN A 336 14.15 -33.32 -15.08
N GLU A 337 13.20 -34.27 -15.16
CA GLU A 337 11.94 -34.07 -15.88
C GLU A 337 11.10 -32.94 -15.25
N ALA A 338 11.01 -32.91 -13.91
CA ALA A 338 10.31 -31.85 -13.19
C ALA A 338 10.95 -30.47 -13.41
N ARG A 339 12.29 -30.37 -13.45
CA ARG A 339 12.99 -29.12 -13.79
C ARG A 339 12.77 -28.68 -15.23
N ALA A 340 12.63 -29.64 -16.15
CA ALA A 340 12.45 -29.36 -17.58
C ALA A 340 11.08 -28.73 -17.90
N THR A 341 10.11 -28.77 -16.98
CA THR A 341 8.81 -28.11 -17.17
C THR A 341 8.89 -26.58 -17.05
N GLU A 342 9.97 -26.06 -16.46
CA GLU A 342 10.14 -24.63 -16.13
C GLU A 342 8.99 -24.05 -15.25
N GLN A 343 8.26 -24.92 -14.54
CA GLN A 343 7.21 -24.54 -13.61
C GLN A 343 7.79 -24.19 -12.22
N PRO A 344 7.05 -23.42 -11.40
CA PRO A 344 7.40 -23.21 -10.00
C PRO A 344 7.55 -24.51 -9.21
N HIS A 345 8.32 -24.49 -8.11
CA HIS A 345 8.72 -25.71 -7.38
C HIS A 345 7.55 -26.60 -6.93
N ASN A 346 6.49 -26.01 -6.36
CA ASN A 346 5.31 -26.73 -5.89
C ASN A 346 4.47 -27.25 -7.06
N ASP A 347 4.38 -26.51 -8.18
CA ASP A 347 3.67 -26.96 -9.39
C ASP A 347 4.41 -28.13 -10.07
N ALA A 348 5.73 -28.03 -10.16
CA ALA A 348 6.61 -29.08 -10.71
C ALA A 348 6.58 -30.38 -9.87
N ARG A 349 6.14 -30.31 -8.60
CA ARG A 349 5.95 -31.49 -7.74
C ARG A 349 4.97 -32.47 -8.36
N THR A 350 3.93 -32.01 -9.05
CA THR A 350 2.97 -32.90 -9.72
C THR A 350 3.66 -33.77 -10.77
N THR A 351 4.48 -33.16 -11.64
CA THR A 351 5.28 -33.91 -12.63
C THR A 351 6.29 -34.83 -11.96
N PHE A 352 6.95 -34.40 -10.88
CA PHE A 352 7.86 -35.25 -10.12
C PHE A 352 7.16 -36.50 -9.57
N VAL A 353 5.98 -36.33 -8.97
CA VAL A 353 5.15 -37.43 -8.45
C VAL A 353 4.75 -38.36 -9.59
N ASP A 354 4.23 -37.84 -10.70
CA ASP A 354 3.80 -38.64 -11.85
C ASP A 354 4.94 -39.50 -12.41
N VAL A 355 6.11 -38.91 -12.62
CA VAL A 355 7.29 -39.58 -13.16
C VAL A 355 7.80 -40.66 -12.19
N LEU A 356 7.83 -40.35 -10.89
CA LEU A 356 8.28 -41.31 -9.88
C LEU A 356 7.30 -42.47 -9.71
N THR A 357 6.00 -42.18 -9.63
CA THR A 357 4.92 -43.18 -9.56
C THR A 357 4.97 -44.09 -10.78
N TRP A 358 5.09 -43.53 -11.98
CA TRP A 358 5.24 -44.30 -13.22
C TRP A 358 6.46 -45.22 -13.18
N ALA A 359 7.64 -44.70 -12.79
CA ALA A 359 8.88 -45.47 -12.74
C ALA A 359 8.82 -46.64 -11.74
N LEU A 360 8.25 -46.39 -10.56
CA LEU A 360 8.08 -47.41 -9.52
C LEU A 360 7.07 -48.48 -9.94
N THR A 361 5.95 -48.05 -10.56
CA THR A 361 4.93 -48.96 -11.07
C THR A 361 5.48 -49.87 -12.17
N GLU A 362 6.25 -49.34 -13.12
CA GLU A 362 6.91 -50.15 -14.16
C GLU A 362 7.94 -51.13 -13.57
N ARG A 363 8.70 -50.74 -12.54
CA ARG A 363 9.62 -51.64 -11.83
C ARG A 363 8.87 -52.73 -11.04
N ALA A 364 7.74 -52.41 -10.42
CA ALA A 364 6.88 -53.36 -9.71
C ALA A 364 6.26 -54.37 -10.69
N ILE A 365 5.68 -53.89 -11.78
CA ILE A 365 5.16 -54.69 -12.90
C ILE A 365 6.24 -55.64 -13.44
N ALA A 366 7.46 -55.16 -13.67
CA ALA A 366 8.55 -55.98 -14.17
C ALA A 366 9.00 -57.06 -13.18
N LYS A 367 8.78 -56.87 -11.88
CA LYS A 367 9.15 -57.83 -10.81
C LYS A 367 8.04 -58.86 -10.55
N ILE A 368 6.77 -58.42 -10.52
CA ILE A 368 5.58 -59.29 -10.39
C ILE A 368 5.35 -60.10 -11.68
N GLY A 369 5.54 -59.47 -12.83
CA GLY A 369 5.38 -60.05 -14.16
C GLY A 369 6.31 -61.21 -14.50
N ARG A 370 7.41 -61.39 -13.75
CA ARG A 370 8.34 -62.52 -13.93
C ARG A 370 7.70 -63.82 -13.43
N GLY A 371 6.87 -64.42 -14.27
CA GLY A 371 6.37 -65.79 -14.12
C GLY A 371 4.85 -65.94 -14.02
N TRP A 372 4.07 -64.86 -13.97
CA TRP A 372 2.62 -64.92 -13.72
C TRP A 372 1.72 -64.50 -14.90
N LEU A 373 2.17 -63.59 -15.77
CA LEU A 373 1.34 -63.02 -16.86
C LEU A 373 2.00 -63.19 -18.25
N THR A 374 1.21 -63.51 -19.27
CA THR A 374 1.68 -63.54 -20.68
C THR A 374 1.48 -62.17 -21.34
N ARG A 375 2.28 -61.84 -22.36
CA ARG A 375 2.23 -60.54 -23.07
C ARG A 375 0.89 -60.24 -23.78
N ASN A 376 -0.04 -61.20 -23.83
CA ASN A 376 -1.27 -61.10 -24.62
C ASN A 376 -2.48 -60.56 -23.83
N ASP A 377 -2.44 -60.53 -22.49
CA ASP A 377 -3.57 -60.07 -21.65
C ASP A 377 -3.47 -58.60 -21.26
N LYS A 378 -3.72 -57.69 -22.20
CA LYS A 378 -3.67 -56.23 -21.96
C LYS A 378 -4.56 -55.77 -20.81
N ALA A 379 -5.78 -56.30 -20.70
CA ALA A 379 -6.72 -55.92 -19.65
C ALA A 379 -6.22 -56.30 -18.24
N ALA A 380 -5.55 -57.44 -18.11
CA ALA A 380 -4.97 -57.86 -16.82
C ALA A 380 -3.79 -56.97 -16.41
N TRP A 381 -2.99 -56.51 -17.38
CA TRP A 381 -1.92 -55.53 -17.14
C TRP A 381 -2.45 -54.15 -16.75
N GLU A 382 -3.56 -53.71 -17.36
CA GLU A 382 -4.20 -52.44 -17.03
C GLU A 382 -4.82 -52.46 -15.63
N HIS A 383 -5.51 -53.54 -15.24
CA HIS A 383 -6.00 -53.71 -13.87
C HIS A 383 -4.88 -53.75 -12.84
N LEU A 384 -3.84 -54.56 -13.06
CA LEU A 384 -2.70 -54.62 -12.14
C LEU A 384 -2.01 -53.26 -11.99
N ARG A 385 -1.92 -52.48 -13.06
CA ARG A 385 -1.35 -51.12 -13.01
C ARG A 385 -2.21 -50.20 -12.14
N ALA A 386 -3.53 -50.21 -12.32
CA ALA A 386 -4.43 -49.40 -11.51
C ALA A 386 -4.34 -49.74 -10.02
N ASP A 387 -4.39 -51.04 -9.68
CA ASP A 387 -4.29 -51.50 -8.28
C ASP A 387 -2.96 -51.09 -7.62
N LEU A 388 -1.84 -51.16 -8.37
CA LEU A 388 -0.52 -50.74 -7.89
C LEU A 388 -0.41 -49.22 -7.70
N ILE A 389 -1.05 -48.43 -8.56
CA ILE A 389 -1.08 -46.97 -8.43
C ILE A 389 -1.86 -46.60 -7.17
N ASP A 390 -3.05 -47.16 -6.98
CA ASP A 390 -3.88 -46.92 -5.79
C ASP A 390 -3.12 -47.31 -4.51
N GLU A 391 -2.44 -48.47 -4.52
CA GLU A 391 -1.64 -48.91 -3.36
C GLU A 391 -0.44 -48.00 -3.08
N LEU A 392 0.25 -47.52 -4.12
CA LEU A 392 1.35 -46.55 -3.99
C LEU A 392 0.84 -45.21 -3.44
N GLU A 393 -0.28 -44.72 -3.96
CA GLU A 393 -0.91 -43.47 -3.53
C GLU A 393 -1.38 -43.52 -2.08
N ASP A 394 -1.72 -44.68 -1.53
CA ASP A 394 -2.07 -44.83 -0.10
C ASP A 394 -0.87 -45.16 0.81
N ASN A 395 0.30 -45.45 0.24
CA ASN A 395 1.46 -45.89 1.01
C ASN A 395 2.14 -44.73 1.78
N ALA A 396 2.22 -44.87 3.10
CA ALA A 396 2.84 -43.87 3.97
C ALA A 396 4.36 -43.70 3.75
N ALA A 397 5.09 -44.77 3.44
CA ALA A 397 6.52 -44.70 3.16
C ALA A 397 6.80 -44.00 1.82
N PHE A 398 5.92 -44.17 0.83
CA PHE A 398 5.99 -43.46 -0.44
C PHE A 398 5.73 -41.96 -0.27
N LYS A 399 4.67 -41.58 0.45
CA LYS A 399 4.39 -40.17 0.80
C LYS A 399 5.56 -39.53 1.55
N ALA A 400 6.13 -40.22 2.54
CA ALA A 400 7.29 -39.74 3.27
C ALA A 400 8.55 -39.61 2.39
N ALA A 401 8.73 -40.51 1.41
CA ALA A 401 9.82 -40.41 0.44
C ALA A 401 9.62 -39.21 -0.49
N LEU A 402 8.40 -38.97 -0.97
CA LEU A 402 8.06 -37.79 -1.77
C LEU A 402 8.35 -36.50 -1.00
N ASP A 403 7.87 -36.37 0.23
CA ASP A 403 8.07 -35.15 1.03
C ASP A 403 9.53 -34.94 1.44
N ARG A 404 10.33 -36.02 1.53
CA ARG A 404 11.77 -35.93 1.78
C ARG A 404 12.56 -35.48 0.55
N LEU A 405 12.19 -35.93 -0.64
CA LEU A 405 12.92 -35.65 -1.89
C LEU A 405 12.45 -34.37 -2.57
N TRP A 406 11.15 -34.05 -2.46
CA TRP A 406 10.51 -32.88 -3.02
C TRP A 406 9.40 -32.37 -2.07
N PRO A 407 9.78 -31.69 -0.97
CA PRO A 407 8.82 -31.14 -0.02
C PRO A 407 7.94 -30.06 -0.67
N ALA A 408 6.67 -29.99 -0.26
CA ALA A 408 5.87 -28.79 -0.45
C ALA A 408 6.39 -27.70 0.49
N LEU A 409 6.70 -26.53 -0.07
CA LEU A 409 7.37 -25.46 0.68
C LEU A 409 6.54 -24.19 0.64
N THR A 410 6.55 -23.48 1.77
CA THR A 410 6.11 -22.09 1.85
C THR A 410 7.32 -21.16 1.89
N PRO A 411 7.18 -19.89 1.46
CA PRO A 411 8.23 -18.90 1.55
C PRO A 411 8.84 -18.78 2.96
N GLU A 412 8.00 -18.78 3.99
CA GLU A 412 8.39 -18.65 5.39
C GLU A 412 9.24 -19.84 5.83
N THR A 413 8.81 -21.05 5.46
CA THR A 413 9.52 -22.28 5.83
C THR A 413 10.89 -22.35 5.15
N LEU A 414 10.95 -21.96 3.87
CA LEU A 414 12.22 -21.96 3.13
C LEU A 414 13.23 -20.99 3.74
N LEU A 415 12.84 -19.74 3.99
CA LEU A 415 13.74 -18.72 4.55
C LEU A 415 14.13 -19.03 6.00
N ALA A 416 13.19 -19.47 6.84
CA ALA A 416 13.49 -19.76 8.24
C ALA A 416 14.53 -20.89 8.37
N GLU A 417 14.41 -21.93 7.56
CA GLU A 417 15.39 -23.02 7.52
C GLU A 417 16.71 -22.65 6.83
N LEU A 418 16.68 -21.72 5.86
CA LEU A 418 17.89 -21.18 5.24
C LEU A 418 18.70 -20.38 6.26
N TYR A 419 18.07 -19.43 6.95
CA TYR A 419 18.74 -18.55 7.90
C TYR A 419 19.23 -19.23 9.17
N SER A 420 18.57 -20.32 9.59
CA SER A 420 18.97 -21.10 10.78
C SER A 420 20.06 -22.14 10.50
N SER A 421 20.50 -22.33 9.25
CA SER A 421 21.49 -23.34 8.87
C SER A 421 22.66 -22.79 8.06
N HIS A 422 23.84 -22.78 8.67
CA HIS A 422 25.10 -22.44 8.00
C HIS A 422 25.40 -23.33 6.78
N GLU A 423 25.03 -24.61 6.84
CA GLU A 423 25.25 -25.54 5.74
C GLU A 423 24.41 -25.16 4.51
N ARG A 424 23.15 -24.79 4.74
CA ARG A 424 22.22 -24.39 3.67
C ARG A 424 22.58 -23.04 3.08
N LEU A 425 23.00 -22.08 3.92
CA LEU A 425 23.55 -20.82 3.43
C LEU A 425 24.75 -21.08 2.51
N LYS A 426 25.65 -21.97 2.90
CA LYS A 426 26.82 -22.31 2.08
C LYS A 426 26.43 -23.03 0.78
N ALA A 427 25.47 -23.95 0.81
CA ALA A 427 24.97 -24.66 -0.37
C ALA A 427 24.33 -23.68 -1.37
N ALA A 428 23.62 -22.67 -0.88
CA ALA A 428 23.02 -21.61 -1.69
C ALA A 428 24.00 -20.48 -2.09
N ALA A 429 25.29 -20.60 -1.76
CA ALA A 429 26.30 -19.54 -1.93
C ALA A 429 25.89 -18.19 -1.30
N ALA A 430 25.12 -18.24 -0.21
CA ALA A 430 24.61 -17.08 0.51
C ALA A 430 25.69 -16.45 1.40
N ASP A 431 25.54 -15.15 1.68
CA ASP A 431 26.41 -14.45 2.64
C ASP A 431 26.20 -15.01 4.07
N PRO A 432 27.26 -15.40 4.79
CA PRO A 432 27.15 -15.83 6.19
C PRO A 432 26.47 -14.82 7.12
N ALA A 433 26.47 -13.52 6.78
CA ALA A 433 25.80 -12.46 7.54
C ALA A 433 24.27 -12.64 7.60
N LEU A 434 23.68 -13.49 6.75
CA LEU A 434 22.25 -13.83 6.75
C LEU A 434 21.87 -14.80 7.88
N TYR A 435 22.85 -15.42 8.55
CA TYR A 435 22.59 -16.38 9.62
C TYR A 435 21.96 -15.72 10.85
N ARG A 436 20.92 -16.36 11.40
CA ARG A 436 20.31 -16.00 12.70
C ARG A 436 19.80 -17.24 13.44
N GLU A 437 19.79 -17.17 14.78
CA GLU A 437 19.31 -18.28 15.62
C GLU A 437 17.82 -18.55 15.40
N ASP A 438 17.01 -17.49 15.36
CA ASP A 438 15.59 -17.56 15.01
C ASP A 438 15.40 -17.16 13.54
N GLY A 439 15.23 -18.17 12.67
CA GLY A 439 14.99 -17.97 11.25
C GLY A 439 13.68 -17.24 10.92
N ALA A 440 12.70 -17.29 11.82
CA ALA A 440 11.37 -16.70 11.65
C ALA A 440 11.23 -15.29 12.25
N ALA A 441 12.31 -14.74 12.82
CA ALA A 441 12.36 -13.35 13.26
C ALA A 441 12.44 -12.40 12.04
N TRP A 442 11.31 -12.23 11.35
CA TRP A 442 11.22 -11.48 10.10
C TRP A 442 11.62 -10.02 10.27
N THR A 443 12.40 -9.54 9.29
CA THR A 443 12.83 -8.15 9.17
C THR A 443 12.27 -7.52 7.88
N LEU A 444 12.36 -6.20 7.77
CA LEU A 444 11.91 -5.47 6.58
C LEU A 444 12.53 -6.01 5.28
N SER A 445 13.82 -6.39 5.31
CA SER A 445 14.53 -6.91 4.15
C SER A 445 14.14 -8.35 3.77
N ASP A 446 13.39 -9.06 4.61
CA ASP A 446 12.86 -10.39 4.28
C ASP A 446 11.54 -10.31 3.48
N ILE A 447 10.76 -9.24 3.66
CA ILE A 447 9.45 -9.08 3.02
C ILE A 447 9.51 -9.20 1.49
N PRO A 448 10.39 -8.50 0.75
CA PRO A 448 10.43 -8.66 -0.69
C PRO A 448 10.94 -10.05 -1.12
N LEU A 449 11.70 -10.76 -0.28
CA LEU A 449 12.13 -12.14 -0.54
C LEU A 449 10.98 -13.12 -0.37
N LEU A 450 10.16 -12.94 0.67
CA LEU A 450 8.93 -13.70 0.87
C LEU A 450 7.97 -13.50 -0.32
N ASP A 451 7.78 -12.25 -0.77
CA ASP A 451 6.96 -11.94 -1.94
C ASP A 451 7.50 -12.58 -3.23
N GLU A 452 8.82 -12.60 -3.43
CA GLU A 452 9.44 -13.25 -4.60
C GLU A 452 9.35 -14.76 -4.56
N LEU A 453 9.48 -15.37 -3.37
CA LEU A 453 9.41 -16.82 -3.20
C LEU A 453 8.03 -17.40 -3.50
N VAL A 454 6.96 -16.61 -3.37
CA VAL A 454 5.63 -17.05 -3.83
C VAL A 454 5.64 -17.37 -5.33
N ASP A 455 6.34 -16.59 -6.15
CA ASP A 455 6.44 -16.83 -7.60
C ASP A 455 7.38 -18.01 -7.91
N LEU A 456 8.47 -18.17 -7.16
CA LEU A 456 9.45 -19.26 -7.36
C LEU A 456 8.92 -20.62 -6.89
N LEU A 457 8.19 -20.63 -5.78
CA LEU A 457 7.60 -21.83 -5.22
C LEU A 457 6.27 -22.17 -5.90
N GLY A 458 5.52 -21.17 -6.36
CA GLY A 458 4.17 -21.36 -6.88
C GLY A 458 3.15 -21.49 -5.76
N ARG A 459 1.87 -21.44 -6.13
CA ARG A 459 0.77 -21.45 -5.17
C ARG A 459 0.60 -22.83 -4.53
N ASP A 460 0.20 -22.85 -3.26
CA ASP A 460 -0.33 -24.08 -2.66
C ASP A 460 -1.73 -24.33 -3.24
N ARG A 461 -1.80 -25.20 -4.25
CA ARG A 461 -3.04 -25.53 -4.96
C ARG A 461 -4.01 -26.36 -4.12
N THR A 462 -3.61 -26.87 -2.96
CA THR A 462 -4.51 -27.69 -2.12
C THR A 462 -5.78 -26.95 -1.71
N GLY A 463 -5.70 -25.63 -1.48
CA GLY A 463 -6.85 -24.78 -1.19
C GLY A 463 -7.69 -24.43 -2.42
N GLU A 464 -7.07 -24.16 -3.57
CA GLU A 464 -7.78 -23.88 -4.83
C GLU A 464 -8.46 -25.13 -5.40
N GLU A 465 -7.84 -26.30 -5.25
CA GLU A 465 -8.42 -27.59 -5.62
C GLU A 465 -9.63 -27.92 -4.75
N ALA A 466 -9.56 -27.64 -3.44
CA ALA A 466 -10.72 -27.75 -2.56
C ALA A 466 -11.85 -26.75 -2.95
N ALA A 467 -11.49 -25.52 -3.33
CA ALA A 467 -12.46 -24.51 -3.77
C ALA A 467 -13.07 -24.81 -5.16
N GLU A 468 -12.29 -25.35 -6.10
CA GLU A 468 -12.75 -25.84 -7.40
C GLU A 468 -13.63 -27.08 -7.23
N GLN A 469 -13.24 -27.99 -6.34
CA GLN A 469 -14.05 -29.16 -5.98
C GLN A 469 -15.38 -28.73 -5.37
N GLN A 470 -15.38 -27.76 -4.46
CA GLN A 470 -16.60 -27.17 -3.91
C GLN A 470 -17.44 -26.50 -5.00
N ARG A 471 -16.84 -25.73 -5.92
CA ARG A 471 -17.55 -25.14 -7.07
C ARG A 471 -18.20 -26.22 -7.94
N ARG A 472 -17.50 -27.33 -8.18
CA ARG A 472 -18.00 -28.46 -8.95
C ARG A 472 -19.16 -29.17 -8.23
N GLU A 473 -19.07 -29.31 -6.91
CA GLU A 473 -20.14 -29.86 -6.07
C GLU A 473 -21.38 -28.95 -6.05
N GLU A 474 -21.19 -27.63 -5.96
CA GLU A 474 -22.28 -26.64 -6.04
C GLU A 474 -22.93 -26.60 -7.43
N ALA A 475 -22.15 -26.67 -8.50
CA ALA A 475 -22.66 -26.77 -9.87
C ALA A 475 -23.43 -28.08 -10.09
N ALA A 476 -22.93 -29.20 -9.57
CA ALA A 476 -23.63 -30.49 -9.61
C ALA A 476 -24.93 -30.46 -8.79
N TYR A 477 -24.93 -29.79 -7.64
CA TYR A 477 -26.13 -29.56 -6.84
C TYR A 477 -27.15 -28.71 -7.60
N ALA A 478 -26.73 -27.59 -8.20
CA ALA A 478 -27.58 -26.71 -9.02
C ALA A 478 -28.17 -27.46 -10.23
N ALA A 479 -27.38 -28.31 -10.90
CA ALA A 479 -27.86 -29.19 -11.96
C ALA A 479 -28.93 -30.16 -11.44
N GLY A 480 -28.72 -30.75 -10.26
CA GLY A 480 -29.71 -31.60 -9.60
C GLY A 480 -31.00 -30.87 -9.22
N VAL A 481 -30.92 -29.60 -8.82
CA VAL A 481 -32.10 -28.75 -8.55
C VAL A 481 -32.88 -28.44 -9.83
N LEU A 482 -32.18 -28.12 -10.93
CA LEU A 482 -32.82 -27.90 -12.24
C LEU A 482 -33.53 -29.17 -12.75
N ASP A 483 -32.92 -30.35 -12.53
CA ASP A 483 -33.52 -31.65 -12.87
C ASP A 483 -34.74 -31.98 -11.98
N LEU A 484 -34.70 -31.65 -10.68
CA LEU A 484 -35.82 -31.80 -9.74
C LEU A 484 -37.00 -30.86 -10.04
N MET A 485 -36.74 -29.69 -10.62
CA MET A 485 -37.78 -28.75 -11.07
C MET A 485 -38.58 -29.27 -12.27
N ILE A 486 -38.13 -30.35 -12.91
CA ILE A 486 -38.92 -31.14 -13.86
C ILE A 486 -39.91 -32.00 -13.07
N GLY A 487 -40.86 -31.32 -12.40
CA GLY A 487 -42.06 -31.96 -11.90
C GLY A 487 -42.87 -32.44 -13.09
N ARG A 488 -43.19 -33.73 -13.13
CA ARG A 488 -43.99 -34.43 -14.16
C ARG A 488 -45.38 -33.84 -14.48
N GLU A 489 -45.75 -32.69 -13.93
CA GLU A 489 -47.06 -32.04 -14.06
C GLU A 489 -47.11 -30.97 -15.17
N ASP A 490 -45.98 -30.48 -15.71
CA ASP A 490 -45.97 -29.39 -16.70
C ASP A 490 -45.95 -29.85 -18.17
N ILE A 491 -45.94 -31.16 -18.45
CA ILE A 491 -45.87 -31.71 -19.83
C ILE A 491 -47.28 -31.80 -20.48
N MET A 492 -48.33 -31.35 -19.79
CA MET A 492 -49.72 -31.48 -20.26
C MET A 492 -50.36 -30.17 -20.76
N ASP A 493 -49.63 -29.06 -20.84
CA ASP A 493 -50.09 -27.84 -21.53
C ASP A 493 -49.44 -27.73 -22.91
N ASP A 494 -50.27 -27.63 -23.97
CA ASP A 494 -49.88 -27.59 -25.40
C ASP A 494 -49.20 -26.26 -25.84
N GLU A 495 -48.57 -25.51 -24.92
CA GLU A 495 -47.82 -24.28 -25.25
C GLU A 495 -46.33 -24.47 -24.96
N ASP A 496 -45.48 -24.25 -25.98
CA ASP A 496 -44.01 -24.26 -25.90
C ASP A 496 -43.50 -23.17 -24.92
N GLN A 497 -43.62 -23.40 -23.61
CA GLN A 497 -43.06 -22.53 -22.58
C GLN A 497 -41.58 -22.87 -22.36
N LEU A 498 -40.72 -21.84 -22.40
CA LEU A 498 -39.30 -21.97 -22.07
C LEU A 498 -39.14 -22.38 -20.61
N MET A 499 -38.49 -23.52 -20.36
CA MET A 499 -38.20 -24.02 -19.02
C MET A 499 -36.93 -23.39 -18.45
N ALA A 500 -36.73 -23.47 -17.12
CA ALA A 500 -35.54 -22.90 -16.46
C ALA A 500 -34.21 -23.41 -17.07
N GLN A 501 -34.16 -24.69 -17.47
CA GLN A 501 -33.03 -25.32 -18.14
C GLN A 501 -32.76 -24.81 -19.57
N ASP A 502 -33.76 -24.18 -20.22
CA ASP A 502 -33.62 -23.64 -21.57
C ASP A 502 -33.04 -22.21 -21.59
N VAL A 503 -32.96 -21.59 -20.40
CA VAL A 503 -32.59 -20.16 -20.24
C VAL A 503 -31.35 -19.97 -19.38
N ILE A 504 -31.07 -20.85 -18.42
CA ILE A 504 -29.98 -20.71 -17.44
C ILE A 504 -29.22 -22.03 -17.33
N ALA A 505 -27.89 -22.00 -17.55
CA ALA A 505 -27.04 -23.16 -17.30
C ALA A 505 -26.86 -23.38 -15.79
N ALA A 506 -26.63 -24.62 -15.37
CA ALA A 506 -26.39 -24.96 -13.96
C ALA A 506 -25.21 -24.16 -13.35
N GLU A 507 -24.20 -23.87 -14.17
CA GLU A 507 -23.04 -23.05 -13.84
C GLU A 507 -23.44 -21.59 -13.53
N ASP A 508 -24.24 -20.96 -14.40
CA ASP A 508 -24.77 -19.60 -14.19
C ASP A 508 -25.65 -19.48 -12.94
N LEU A 509 -26.39 -20.56 -12.62
CA LEU A 509 -27.21 -20.62 -11.41
C LEU A 509 -26.33 -20.72 -10.16
N ALA A 510 -25.28 -21.54 -10.18
CA ALA A 510 -24.32 -21.69 -9.08
C ALA A 510 -23.55 -20.39 -8.83
N GLU A 511 -23.07 -19.71 -9.89
CA GLU A 511 -22.37 -18.42 -9.78
C GLU A 511 -23.21 -17.34 -9.07
N ARG A 512 -24.54 -17.43 -9.19
CA ARG A 512 -25.46 -16.48 -8.57
C ARG A 512 -25.56 -16.62 -7.05
N PHE A 513 -25.17 -17.78 -6.53
CA PHE A 513 -25.11 -18.08 -5.09
C PHE A 513 -23.70 -17.91 -4.49
N LEU A 514 -22.69 -17.63 -5.31
CA LEU A 514 -21.38 -17.27 -4.80
C LEU A 514 -21.49 -15.99 -3.97
N GLU A 515 -20.95 -16.02 -2.75
CA GLU A 515 -20.83 -14.84 -1.92
C GLU A 515 -19.98 -13.80 -2.67
N ARG A 516 -20.62 -12.73 -3.12
CA ARG A 516 -19.91 -11.58 -3.66
C ARG A 516 -19.16 -10.94 -2.53
N ASP A 517 -17.84 -10.84 -2.70
CA ASP A 517 -17.00 -10.08 -1.81
C ASP A 517 -17.44 -8.60 -1.82
N ASN A 518 -18.09 -8.18 -0.74
CA ASN A 518 -18.62 -6.82 -0.56
C ASN A 518 -17.59 -5.87 0.07
N ARG A 519 -16.35 -6.31 0.28
CA ARG A 519 -15.26 -5.47 0.77
C ARG A 519 -14.96 -4.33 -0.19
N GLU A 520 -14.44 -3.23 0.35
CA GLU A 520 -14.02 -2.09 -0.47
C GLU A 520 -12.82 -2.46 -1.36
N LEU A 521 -12.61 -1.74 -2.46
CA LEU A 521 -11.52 -2.03 -3.40
C LEU A 521 -10.15 -2.02 -2.69
N ALA A 522 -9.94 -1.07 -1.77
CA ALA A 522 -8.72 -0.99 -0.97
C ALA A 522 -8.49 -2.23 -0.09
N GLU A 523 -9.53 -2.76 0.55
CA GLU A 523 -9.44 -3.96 1.39
C GLU A 523 -9.16 -5.21 0.56
N ARG A 524 -9.80 -5.33 -0.61
CA ARG A 524 -9.55 -6.41 -1.57
C ARG A 524 -8.11 -6.36 -2.10
N ALA A 525 -7.67 -5.18 -2.53
CA ALA A 525 -6.34 -4.95 -3.03
C ALA A 525 -5.25 -5.18 -1.97
N ALA A 526 -5.52 -4.87 -0.70
CA ALA A 526 -4.58 -5.11 0.39
C ALA A 526 -4.47 -6.60 0.75
N ALA A 527 -5.54 -7.37 0.57
CA ALA A 527 -5.56 -8.81 0.83
C ALA A 527 -5.01 -9.64 -0.34
N ASP A 528 -4.92 -9.07 -1.55
CA ASP A 528 -4.49 -9.75 -2.76
C ASP A 528 -3.07 -9.30 -3.16
N ARG A 529 -2.11 -10.23 -3.03
CA ARG A 529 -0.70 -10.01 -3.41
C ARG A 529 -0.53 -9.76 -4.91
N ASP A 530 -1.38 -10.39 -5.73
CA ASP A 530 -1.31 -10.30 -7.20
C ASP A 530 -2.10 -9.09 -7.74
N TRP A 531 -2.62 -8.25 -6.84
CA TRP A 531 -3.32 -7.03 -7.23
C TRP A 531 -2.42 -6.09 -8.02
N THR A 532 -2.90 -5.68 -9.19
CA THR A 532 -2.21 -4.70 -10.03
C THR A 532 -2.79 -3.30 -9.83
N TYR A 533 -1.96 -2.35 -9.42
CA TYR A 533 -2.34 -0.96 -9.20
C TYR A 533 -2.21 -0.12 -10.48
N GLY A 534 -3.11 0.85 -10.62
CA GLY A 534 -3.12 1.78 -11.76
C GLY A 534 -2.01 2.82 -11.66
N HIS A 535 -1.65 3.21 -10.44
CA HIS A 535 -0.59 4.17 -10.11
C HIS A 535 0.02 3.84 -8.74
N VAL A 536 1.32 4.09 -8.59
CA VAL A 536 2.03 3.87 -7.31
C VAL A 536 2.75 5.15 -6.91
N VAL A 537 2.58 5.56 -5.66
CA VAL A 537 3.28 6.66 -5.03
C VAL A 537 4.26 6.07 -4.03
N VAL A 538 5.50 6.50 -4.08
CA VAL A 538 6.52 6.07 -3.11
C VAL A 538 7.12 7.32 -2.49
N ASP A 539 6.87 7.54 -1.21
CA ASP A 539 7.57 8.58 -0.45
C ASP A 539 8.81 8.01 0.25
N GLU A 540 9.80 8.87 0.49
CA GLU A 540 11.13 8.50 0.96
C GLU A 540 11.75 7.37 0.11
N ALA A 541 11.54 7.45 -1.21
CA ALA A 541 11.89 6.43 -2.19
C ALA A 541 13.38 6.04 -2.18
N GLN A 542 14.26 6.89 -1.64
CA GLN A 542 15.68 6.61 -1.52
C GLN A 542 16.02 5.50 -0.52
N GLU A 543 15.08 5.11 0.35
CA GLU A 543 15.29 4.03 1.32
C GLU A 543 15.07 2.63 0.74
N LEU A 544 14.30 2.54 -0.34
CA LEU A 544 13.93 1.27 -0.96
C LEU A 544 15.13 0.62 -1.63
N SER A 545 15.21 -0.70 -1.44
CA SER A 545 16.20 -1.57 -2.05
C SER A 545 15.82 -1.99 -3.47
N GLU A 546 16.75 -2.59 -4.23
CA GLU A 546 16.46 -3.10 -5.57
C GLU A 546 15.34 -4.14 -5.56
N MET A 547 15.30 -4.96 -4.51
CA MET A 547 14.24 -5.95 -4.31
C MET A 547 12.88 -5.32 -4.01
N ASP A 548 12.82 -4.23 -3.23
CA ASP A 548 11.56 -3.50 -3.01
C ASP A 548 11.03 -2.92 -4.34
N TRP A 549 11.91 -2.32 -5.15
CA TRP A 549 11.54 -1.83 -6.47
C TRP A 549 11.03 -2.95 -7.39
N ARG A 550 11.63 -4.14 -7.33
CA ARG A 550 11.17 -5.30 -8.07
C ARG A 550 9.72 -5.67 -7.71
N VAL A 551 9.38 -5.72 -6.42
CA VAL A 551 8.01 -5.98 -5.94
C VAL A 551 7.04 -4.90 -6.42
N LEU A 552 7.38 -3.62 -6.23
CA LEU A 552 6.50 -2.52 -6.62
C LEU A 552 6.28 -2.45 -8.14
N MET A 553 7.33 -2.71 -8.92
CA MET A 553 7.23 -2.77 -10.38
C MET A 553 6.33 -3.94 -10.82
N ARG A 554 6.40 -5.11 -10.17
CA ARG A 554 5.44 -6.21 -10.45
C ARG A 554 3.99 -5.78 -10.19
N ARG A 555 3.74 -5.05 -9.10
CA ARG A 555 2.41 -4.54 -8.73
C ARG A 555 1.93 -3.36 -9.57
N CYS A 556 2.77 -2.74 -10.39
CA CYS A 556 2.35 -1.74 -11.37
C CYS A 556 2.93 -2.02 -12.77
N PRO A 557 2.29 -2.94 -13.53
CA PRO A 557 2.72 -3.27 -14.90
C PRO A 557 2.73 -2.06 -15.84
N SER A 558 1.86 -1.09 -15.56
CA SER A 558 1.71 0.11 -16.36
C SER A 558 2.83 1.16 -16.15
N ARG A 559 3.74 0.91 -15.21
CA ARG A 559 4.91 1.75 -14.87
C ARG A 559 4.56 3.21 -14.58
N SER A 560 3.37 3.45 -14.02
CA SER A 560 2.92 4.78 -13.62
C SER A 560 3.29 5.02 -12.16
N PHE A 561 4.37 5.79 -11.94
CA PHE A 561 4.90 6.05 -10.60
C PHE A 561 5.05 7.54 -10.33
N THR A 562 4.79 7.94 -9.10
CA THR A 562 5.23 9.22 -8.53
C THR A 562 6.17 8.91 -7.36
N MET A 563 7.48 8.99 -7.63
CA MET A 563 8.53 8.76 -6.65
C MET A 563 8.92 10.09 -6.01
N VAL A 564 8.97 10.12 -4.68
CA VAL A 564 9.29 11.30 -3.89
C VAL A 564 10.44 10.95 -2.97
N GLY A 565 11.45 11.80 -2.90
CA GLY A 565 12.60 11.52 -2.05
C GLY A 565 13.70 12.57 -2.08
N ASP A 566 14.77 12.27 -1.35
CA ASP A 566 15.99 13.05 -1.29
C ASP A 566 17.16 12.09 -1.05
N LEU A 567 18.03 11.93 -2.06
CA LEU A 567 19.17 10.99 -1.98
C LEU A 567 20.15 11.35 -0.85
N SER A 568 20.18 12.62 -0.42
CA SER A 568 21.01 13.06 0.71
C SER A 568 20.46 12.63 2.07
N GLN A 569 19.14 12.35 2.16
CA GLN A 569 18.47 11.81 3.34
C GLN A 569 18.43 10.28 3.36
N ARG A 570 19.20 9.60 2.49
CA ARG A 570 19.29 8.14 2.49
C ARG A 570 20.06 7.63 3.70
N ARG A 571 19.48 6.63 4.36
CA ARG A 571 20.11 5.90 5.46
C ARG A 571 20.30 4.42 5.20
N SER A 572 19.35 3.79 4.52
CA SER A 572 19.40 2.38 4.19
C SER A 572 20.69 2.06 3.43
N PRO A 573 21.46 1.04 3.86
CA PRO A 573 22.66 0.60 3.15
C PRO A 573 22.34 0.00 1.79
N ALA A 574 21.11 -0.49 1.59
CA ALA A 574 20.58 -1.01 0.34
C ALA A 574 19.80 0.04 -0.47
N GLY A 575 19.58 1.23 0.09
CA GLY A 575 18.81 2.30 -0.55
C GLY A 575 19.48 2.90 -1.78
N ALA A 576 18.72 3.67 -2.55
CA ALA A 576 19.14 4.25 -3.84
C ALA A 576 20.39 5.14 -3.74
N THR A 577 21.42 4.83 -4.56
CA THR A 577 22.59 5.71 -4.75
C THR A 577 22.38 6.74 -5.85
N SER A 578 21.56 6.40 -6.84
CA SER A 578 21.19 7.21 -7.99
C SER A 578 19.83 6.72 -8.51
N TRP A 579 18.98 7.64 -8.95
CA TRP A 579 17.71 7.28 -9.58
C TRP A 579 17.88 6.55 -10.91
N ASP A 580 18.92 6.89 -11.69
CA ASP A 580 19.24 6.20 -12.94
C ASP A 580 19.50 4.70 -12.69
N ALA A 581 20.32 4.37 -11.69
CA ALA A 581 20.66 2.99 -11.38
C ALA A 581 19.42 2.16 -10.97
N VAL A 582 18.50 2.77 -10.22
CA VAL A 582 17.25 2.14 -9.79
C VAL A 582 16.29 1.93 -10.96
N LEU A 583 16.20 2.89 -11.88
CA LEU A 583 15.17 2.91 -12.92
C LEU A 583 15.60 2.28 -14.25
N GLU A 584 16.90 2.21 -14.54
CA GLU A 584 17.44 1.64 -15.78
C GLU A 584 16.93 0.22 -16.09
N PRO A 585 16.80 -0.71 -15.11
CA PRO A 585 16.29 -2.06 -15.39
C PRO A 585 14.81 -2.09 -15.83
N TYR A 586 14.03 -1.06 -15.50
CA TYR A 586 12.57 -1.07 -15.67
C TYR A 586 12.07 -0.10 -16.74
N VAL A 587 12.63 1.11 -16.78
CA VAL A 587 12.18 2.22 -17.64
C VAL A 587 13.37 3.04 -18.19
N PRO A 588 14.30 2.39 -18.92
CA PRO A 588 15.51 3.05 -19.43
C PRO A 588 15.13 4.24 -20.33
N GLY A 589 15.61 5.44 -19.99
CA GLY A 589 15.32 6.69 -20.69
C GLY A 589 13.86 7.12 -20.76
N ARG A 590 12.94 6.48 -20.02
CA ARG A 590 11.48 6.72 -20.07
C ARG A 590 10.91 7.18 -18.72
N TRP A 591 11.67 7.99 -18.01
CA TRP A 591 11.27 8.60 -16.75
C TRP A 591 11.58 10.09 -16.76
N VAL A 592 10.88 10.86 -15.92
CA VAL A 592 11.02 12.31 -15.85
C VAL A 592 11.54 12.72 -14.48
N TYR A 593 12.53 13.60 -14.45
CA TYR A 593 13.08 14.19 -13.24
C TYR A 593 12.55 15.61 -13.02
N ARG A 594 12.12 15.92 -11.81
CA ARG A 594 11.73 17.26 -11.36
C ARG A 594 12.32 17.53 -9.98
N THR A 595 12.73 18.77 -9.76
CA THR A 595 13.28 19.21 -8.48
C THR A 595 12.40 20.26 -7.84
N LEU A 596 12.40 20.29 -6.50
CA LEU A 596 11.87 21.39 -5.70
C LEU A 596 13.03 22.08 -4.99
N THR A 597 13.25 23.35 -5.27
CA THR A 597 14.47 24.06 -4.86
C THR A 597 14.27 24.98 -3.66
N VAL A 598 13.03 25.42 -3.43
CA VAL A 598 12.70 26.42 -2.42
C VAL A 598 12.10 25.76 -1.18
N ASN A 599 12.75 25.96 -0.02
CA ASN A 599 12.26 25.53 1.28
C ASN A 599 11.49 26.66 1.96
N TYR A 600 10.22 26.40 2.29
CA TYR A 600 9.36 27.34 3.01
C TYR A 600 8.95 26.84 4.40
N ARG A 601 9.18 25.55 4.72
CA ARG A 601 8.77 24.93 5.99
C ARG A 601 9.83 24.91 7.06
N THR A 602 11.12 24.81 6.72
CA THR A 602 12.22 24.87 7.71
C THR A 602 12.80 26.29 7.74
N PRO A 603 12.96 26.94 8.91
CA PRO A 603 13.54 28.27 9.00
C PRO A 603 14.98 28.32 8.50
N ALA A 604 15.39 29.44 7.92
CA ALA A 604 16.76 29.68 7.47
C ALA A 604 17.79 29.47 8.59
N GLU A 605 17.49 29.89 9.82
CA GLU A 605 18.38 29.75 10.97
C GLU A 605 18.69 28.29 11.31
N ILE A 606 17.72 27.39 11.09
CA ILE A 606 17.87 25.94 11.30
C ILE A 606 18.58 25.31 10.10
N MET A 607 18.19 25.73 8.89
CA MET A 607 18.76 25.19 7.66
C MET A 607 20.24 25.55 7.50
N ASP A 608 20.70 26.71 7.98
CA ASP A 608 22.12 27.08 7.97
C ASP A 608 22.98 26.08 8.75
N VAL A 609 22.49 25.62 9.91
CA VAL A 609 23.17 24.58 10.71
C VAL A 609 23.13 23.23 10.01
N ALA A 610 21.97 22.84 9.48
CA ALA A 610 21.81 21.57 8.77
C ALA A 610 22.63 21.52 7.46
N ALA A 611 22.77 22.65 6.75
CA ALA A 611 23.59 22.77 5.54
C ALA A 611 25.08 22.56 5.84
N ALA A 612 25.57 22.99 7.00
CA ALA A 612 26.94 22.72 7.44
C ALA A 612 27.17 21.22 7.68
N VAL A 613 26.19 20.52 8.25
CA VAL A 613 26.23 19.04 8.39
C VAL A 613 26.21 18.38 7.01
N LEU A 614 25.32 18.82 6.11
CA LEU A 614 25.21 18.30 4.74
C LEU A 614 26.53 18.44 3.96
N ALA A 615 27.22 19.57 4.10
CA ALA A 615 28.47 19.84 3.42
C ALA A 615 29.60 18.86 3.82
N GLU A 616 29.55 18.26 5.01
CA GLU A 616 30.54 17.29 5.47
C GLU A 616 30.41 15.93 4.78
N PHE A 617 29.18 15.43 4.56
CA PHE A 617 28.95 14.08 4.02
C PHE A 617 28.44 14.04 2.57
N ALA A 618 27.88 15.13 2.05
CA ALA A 618 27.38 15.24 0.69
C ALA A 618 27.70 16.61 0.05
N PRO A 619 28.98 16.98 -0.13
CA PRO A 619 29.40 18.30 -0.60
C PRO A 619 28.95 18.65 -2.04
N ALA A 620 28.54 17.65 -2.83
CA ALA A 620 28.01 17.86 -4.18
C ALA A 620 26.53 18.27 -4.20
N VAL A 621 25.83 18.18 -3.06
CA VAL A 621 24.41 18.49 -2.95
C VAL A 621 24.25 19.94 -2.51
N THR A 622 23.48 20.71 -3.29
CA THR A 622 23.11 22.07 -2.91
C THR A 622 21.92 22.04 -1.97
N PRO A 623 22.00 22.61 -0.76
CA PRO A 623 20.85 22.69 0.15
C PRO A 623 19.75 23.59 -0.45
N PRO A 624 18.47 23.36 -0.11
CA PRO A 624 17.37 24.18 -0.61
C PRO A 624 17.44 25.61 -0.04
N GLU A 625 17.03 26.59 -0.84
CA GLU A 625 17.00 27.99 -0.41
C GLU A 625 15.85 28.20 0.58
N SER A 626 16.18 28.58 1.82
CA SER A 626 15.19 28.78 2.87
C SER A 626 14.68 30.21 2.87
N VAL A 627 13.41 30.40 2.56
CA VAL A 627 12.83 31.73 2.36
C VAL A 627 12.08 32.27 3.58
N ARG A 628 12.00 31.46 4.64
CA ARG A 628 11.35 31.80 5.91
C ARG A 628 12.38 31.94 7.02
N SER A 629 12.19 32.94 7.87
CA SER A 629 13.00 33.18 9.07
C SER A 629 12.08 33.40 10.27
N THR A 630 12.40 32.78 11.40
CA THR A 630 11.61 32.92 12.64
C THR A 630 12.19 33.98 13.57
N GLY A 631 13.46 34.38 13.36
CA GLY A 631 14.21 35.23 14.28
C GLY A 631 14.63 34.52 15.56
N VAL A 632 14.39 33.21 15.68
CA VAL A 632 14.78 32.39 16.83
C VAL A 632 15.99 31.56 16.45
N ALA A 633 17.16 31.95 16.97
CA ALA A 633 18.39 31.21 16.71
C ALA A 633 18.39 29.84 17.42
N PRO A 634 18.79 28.76 16.73
CA PRO A 634 18.92 27.45 17.35
C PRO A 634 20.02 27.46 18.41
N TRP A 635 19.83 26.67 19.46
CA TRP A 635 20.68 26.71 20.65
C TRP A 635 21.26 25.35 21.02
N ALA A 636 22.37 25.37 21.76
CA ALA A 636 23.01 24.19 22.33
C ALA A 636 23.30 24.37 23.82
N ARG A 637 23.06 23.33 24.61
CA ARG A 637 23.37 23.28 26.04
C ARG A 637 24.18 22.04 26.37
N GLN A 638 25.29 22.23 27.09
CA GLN A 638 26.07 21.12 27.60
C GLN A 638 25.42 20.58 28.89
N VAL A 639 25.24 19.26 28.99
CA VAL A 639 24.59 18.62 30.15
C VAL A 639 25.38 17.39 30.62
N GLY A 640 25.38 17.14 31.94
CA GLY A 640 25.85 15.87 32.51
C GLY A 640 24.82 14.75 32.36
N ASP A 641 25.24 13.49 32.58
CA ASP A 641 24.33 12.32 32.50
C ASP A 641 23.15 12.43 33.47
N ASP A 642 23.41 12.89 34.70
CA ASP A 642 22.40 13.05 35.75
C ASP A 642 21.43 14.21 35.48
N GLU A 643 21.80 15.15 34.59
CA GLU A 643 21.03 16.34 34.26
C GLU A 643 20.19 16.18 33.00
N LEU A 644 20.46 15.15 32.19
CA LEU A 644 19.82 14.95 30.89
C LEU A 644 18.30 14.80 31.03
N ALA A 645 17.84 13.93 31.93
CA ALA A 645 16.40 13.69 32.11
C ALA A 645 15.67 14.98 32.52
N SER A 646 16.23 15.74 33.46
CA SER A 646 15.68 17.04 33.86
C SER A 646 15.68 18.04 32.72
N ALA A 647 16.73 18.05 31.89
CA ALA A 647 16.84 18.93 30.72
C ALA A 647 15.75 18.67 29.67
N ILE A 648 15.48 17.39 29.41
CA ILE A 648 14.42 16.95 28.51
C ILE A 648 13.05 17.35 29.09
N ASP A 649 12.82 17.08 30.37
CA ASP A 649 11.56 17.42 31.05
C ASP A 649 11.27 18.92 31.05
N ASP A 650 12.30 19.76 31.20
CA ASP A 650 12.16 21.21 31.14
C ASP A 650 11.73 21.68 29.74
N PHE A 651 12.36 21.15 28.68
CA PHE A 651 11.98 21.45 27.30
C PHE A 651 10.53 21.01 27.01
N VAL A 652 10.18 19.78 27.39
CA VAL A 652 8.83 19.24 27.19
C VAL A 652 7.81 20.09 27.92
N ARG A 653 8.08 20.48 29.18
CA ARG A 653 7.16 21.32 29.96
C ARG A 653 7.00 22.71 29.35
N GLU A 654 8.08 23.31 28.84
CA GLU A 654 8.00 24.63 28.20
C GLU A 654 7.19 24.57 26.90
N GLU A 655 7.45 23.58 26.03
CA GLU A 655 6.73 23.45 24.77
C GLU A 655 5.28 23.00 24.96
N GLN A 656 4.94 22.25 26.02
CA GLN A 656 3.55 21.94 26.37
C GLN A 656 2.70 23.17 26.70
N THR A 657 3.31 24.31 27.07
CA THR A 657 2.58 25.56 27.28
C THR A 657 2.27 26.32 25.99
N ARG A 658 2.82 25.85 24.86
CA ARG A 658 2.67 26.47 23.54
C ARG A 658 1.73 25.61 22.69
N ASP A 659 0.99 26.26 21.81
CA ASP A 659 0.26 25.55 20.76
C ASP A 659 1.28 25.05 19.73
N GLY A 660 1.34 23.74 19.51
CA GLY A 660 2.23 23.12 18.53
C GLY A 660 2.72 21.73 18.91
N THR A 661 3.34 21.05 17.96
CA THR A 661 3.94 19.72 18.18
C THR A 661 5.40 19.85 18.59
N HIS A 662 5.84 18.96 19.48
CA HIS A 662 7.24 18.88 19.88
C HIS A 662 7.69 17.43 19.94
N VAL A 663 8.99 17.22 19.71
CA VAL A 663 9.61 15.90 19.80
C VAL A 663 11.04 16.01 20.32
N VAL A 664 11.48 14.96 21.00
CA VAL A 664 12.86 14.82 21.47
C VAL A 664 13.48 13.64 20.72
N ILE A 665 14.56 13.91 19.98
CA ILE A 665 15.23 12.94 19.12
C ILE A 665 16.57 12.57 19.73
N GLY A 666 16.87 11.28 19.84
CA GLY A 666 18.11 10.79 20.44
C GLY A 666 18.47 9.37 19.98
N PRO A 667 19.66 8.87 20.36
CA PRO A 667 20.07 7.49 20.10
C PRO A 667 19.11 6.48 20.71
N ALA A 668 19.08 5.27 20.14
CA ALA A 668 18.27 4.18 20.69
C ALA A 668 18.63 3.88 22.16
N GLY A 669 17.60 3.65 22.99
CA GLY A 669 17.75 3.33 24.40
C GLY A 669 17.93 4.53 25.34
N VAL A 670 17.94 5.76 24.84
CA VAL A 670 17.89 6.96 25.69
C VAL A 670 16.44 7.23 26.13
N PRO A 671 16.14 7.23 27.45
CA PRO A 671 14.77 7.45 27.93
C PRO A 671 14.21 8.81 27.52
N GLY A 672 12.95 8.84 27.09
CA GLY A 672 12.26 10.07 26.71
C GLY A 672 12.59 10.60 25.32
N THR A 673 13.37 9.85 24.52
CA THR A 673 13.70 10.22 23.13
C THR A 673 13.16 9.19 22.15
N VAL A 674 12.82 9.64 20.95
CA VAL A 674 12.56 8.78 19.79
C VAL A 674 13.78 8.73 18.88
N ALA A 675 13.98 7.63 18.18
CA ALA A 675 15.06 7.52 17.22
C ALA A 675 14.80 8.43 16.00
N PRO A 676 15.84 8.97 15.34
CA PRO A 676 15.66 9.78 14.13
C PRO A 676 14.85 9.07 13.03
N THR A 677 14.99 7.74 12.94
CA THR A 677 14.23 6.82 12.06
C THR A 677 12.71 7.05 12.11
N GLU A 678 12.16 7.19 13.31
CA GLU A 678 10.72 7.25 13.57
C GLU A 678 10.12 8.62 13.23
N THR A 679 10.97 9.65 13.14
CA THR A 679 10.55 11.02 12.81
C THR A 679 10.48 11.28 11.31
N LYS A 680 10.87 10.30 10.49
CA LYS A 680 10.98 10.48 9.04
C LYS A 680 9.63 10.75 8.38
N GLY A 681 9.62 11.68 7.42
CA GLY A 681 8.40 12.15 6.78
C GLY A 681 7.49 13.02 7.66
N LEU A 682 7.81 13.19 8.95
CA LEU A 682 7.07 14.03 9.89
C LEU A 682 7.76 15.38 10.08
N GLU A 683 7.04 16.35 10.62
CA GLU A 683 7.53 17.69 10.94
C GLU A 683 6.96 18.11 12.31
N PHE A 684 7.75 18.86 13.08
CA PHE A 684 7.40 19.30 14.43
C PHE A 684 7.71 20.79 14.61
N ASP A 685 6.91 21.51 15.38
CA ASP A 685 7.18 22.92 15.67
C ASP A 685 8.49 23.10 16.44
N ALA A 686 8.71 22.25 17.45
CA ALA A 686 9.94 22.27 18.23
C ALA A 686 10.61 20.90 18.29
N VAL A 687 11.92 20.87 18.04
CA VAL A 687 12.73 19.64 18.14
C VAL A 687 13.86 19.86 19.13
N LEU A 688 14.07 18.88 20.01
CA LEU A 688 15.25 18.78 20.85
C LEU A 688 16.09 17.57 20.42
N VAL A 689 17.30 17.80 19.92
CA VAL A 689 18.24 16.72 19.56
C VAL A 689 19.19 16.45 20.72
N VAL A 690 19.29 15.19 21.14
CA VAL A 690 20.09 14.75 22.28
C VAL A 690 21.25 13.89 21.80
N TYR A 691 22.46 14.13 22.34
CA TYR A 691 23.68 13.39 22.00
C TYR A 691 23.97 13.29 20.50
N PRO A 692 24.13 14.44 19.80
CA PRO A 692 24.35 14.47 18.35
C PRO A 692 25.62 13.71 17.93
N ASP A 693 26.64 13.65 18.79
CA ASP A 693 27.87 12.89 18.60
C ASP A 693 27.62 11.37 18.55
N ARG A 694 26.73 10.87 19.41
CA ARG A 694 26.35 9.45 19.42
C ARG A 694 25.52 9.09 18.21
N ILE A 695 24.58 9.94 17.80
CA ILE A 695 23.80 9.76 16.56
C ILE A 695 24.76 9.71 15.36
N LEU A 696 25.75 10.60 15.32
CA LEU A 696 26.72 10.65 14.23
C LEU A 696 27.64 9.43 14.19
N ALA A 697 27.98 8.86 15.35
CA ALA A 697 28.74 7.63 15.47
C ALA A 697 27.90 6.35 15.25
N GLU A 698 26.58 6.46 15.21
CA GLU A 698 25.66 5.34 15.04
C GLU A 698 25.54 4.96 13.55
N GLY A 699 26.07 3.77 13.22
CA GLY A 699 25.98 3.21 11.87
C GLY A 699 26.85 3.91 10.82
N SER A 700 26.73 3.45 9.57
CA SER A 700 27.50 3.98 8.43
C SER A 700 26.94 5.29 7.85
N ARG A 701 25.77 5.74 8.33
CA ARG A 701 24.99 6.87 7.81
C ARG A 701 24.54 7.85 8.92
N GLY A 702 25.17 7.83 10.09
CA GLY A 702 24.82 8.67 11.24
C GLY A 702 24.79 10.19 10.95
N ALA A 703 25.59 10.68 10.00
CA ALA A 703 25.51 12.08 9.56
C ALA A 703 24.20 12.42 8.85
N ALA A 704 23.64 11.48 8.07
CA ALA A 704 22.34 11.63 7.43
C ALA A 704 21.21 11.60 8.48
N ASP A 705 21.34 10.75 9.50
CA ASP A 705 20.45 10.73 10.66
C ASP A 705 20.40 12.06 11.40
N LEU A 706 21.57 12.62 11.70
CA LEU A 706 21.67 13.92 12.33
C LEU A 706 21.06 15.02 11.45
N TYR A 707 21.35 15.01 10.15
CA TYR A 707 20.74 15.94 9.19
C TYR A 707 19.21 15.84 9.16
N VAL A 708 18.66 14.62 9.15
CA VAL A 708 17.20 14.39 9.22
C VAL A 708 16.66 14.94 10.54
N ALA A 709 17.26 14.61 11.68
CA ALA A 709 16.81 15.05 13.00
C ALA A 709 16.75 16.59 13.13
N LEU A 710 17.78 17.29 12.64
CA LEU A 710 17.83 18.76 12.67
C LEU A 710 16.77 19.41 11.77
N THR A 711 16.44 18.77 10.65
CA THR A 711 15.53 19.31 9.62
C THR A 711 14.06 18.99 9.86
N ARG A 712 13.73 18.33 10.98
CA ARG A 712 12.33 18.09 11.40
C ARG A 712 11.66 19.30 12.03
N ALA A 713 12.43 20.31 12.44
CA ALA A 713 11.93 21.48 13.16
C ALA A 713 11.41 22.58 12.23
N THR A 714 10.18 23.04 12.45
CA THR A 714 9.57 24.14 11.69
C THR A 714 9.58 25.47 12.46
N GLN A 715 9.86 25.51 13.76
CA GLN A 715 9.95 26.77 14.51
C GLN A 715 11.22 26.89 15.34
N ARG A 716 11.53 25.86 16.13
CA ARG A 716 12.56 25.92 17.18
C ARG A 716 13.39 24.65 17.20
N LEU A 717 14.70 24.81 17.38
CA LEU A 717 15.65 23.70 17.53
C LEU A 717 16.55 23.93 18.73
N GLY A 718 16.63 22.92 19.59
CA GLY A 718 17.58 22.83 20.70
C GLY A 718 18.46 21.60 20.55
N VAL A 719 19.69 21.67 21.07
CA VAL A 719 20.62 20.53 21.11
C VAL A 719 21.18 20.35 22.52
N LEU A 720 21.05 19.15 23.07
CA LEU A 720 21.72 18.74 24.30
C LEU A 720 22.91 17.86 23.96
N HIS A 721 24.07 18.21 24.48
CA HIS A 721 25.30 17.46 24.25
C HIS A 721 26.07 17.26 25.55
N ARG A 722 26.80 16.15 25.66
CA ARG A 722 27.73 15.90 26.77
C ARG A 722 29.15 16.17 26.34
N ASP A 723 29.54 15.52 25.25
CA ASP A 723 30.84 15.65 24.61
C ASP A 723 30.91 16.93 23.76
N PRO A 724 32.11 17.33 23.30
CA PRO A 724 32.25 18.48 22.41
C PRO A 724 31.37 18.33 21.17
N LEU A 725 30.64 19.40 20.83
CA LEU A 725 29.80 19.42 19.62
C LEU A 725 30.65 19.13 18.37
N PRO A 726 30.11 18.36 17.41
CA PRO A 726 30.69 18.23 16.07
C PRO A 726 30.99 19.61 15.46
N PRO A 727 32.07 19.77 14.67
CA PRO A 727 32.43 21.04 14.04
C PRO A 727 31.30 21.67 13.22
N SER A 728 30.52 20.84 12.51
CA SER A 728 29.33 21.25 11.75
C SER A 728 28.22 21.89 12.60
N LEU A 729 28.17 21.64 13.91
CA LEU A 729 27.20 22.23 14.83
C LEU A 729 27.71 23.50 15.55
N SER A 730 28.86 24.04 15.14
CA SER A 730 29.44 25.24 15.74
C SER A 730 28.60 26.51 15.58
N GLY A 731 27.65 26.53 14.63
CA GLY A 731 26.69 27.62 14.43
C GLY A 731 25.61 27.74 15.50
N LEU A 732 25.48 26.76 16.41
CA LEU A 732 24.49 26.79 17.49
C LEU A 732 24.86 27.80 18.58
N ARG A 733 23.86 28.58 19.04
CA ARG A 733 24.04 29.50 20.16
C ARG A 733 24.20 28.72 21.46
N ARG A 734 25.34 28.83 22.14
CA ARG A 734 25.55 28.20 23.46
C ARG A 734 24.74 28.93 24.54
N VAL A 735 24.07 28.17 25.40
CA VAL A 735 23.20 28.69 26.48
C VAL A 735 23.56 28.09 27.82
#